data_AF-A0A6L9ITQ9-F1
#
_entry.id   AF-A0A6L9ITQ9-F1
#
_cell.length_a   1.000
_cell.length_b   1.000
_cell.length_c   1.000
_cell.angle_alpha   90.00
_cell.angle_beta   90.00
_cell.angle_gamma   90.00
#
_symmetry.space_group_name_H-M   'P 1'
#
loop_
_entity.id
_entity.type
_entity.pdbx_description
1 polymer ?
#
loop_
_entity_poly.entity_id
_entity_poly.type
_entity_poly.pdbx_seq_one_letter_code
_entity_poly.pdbx_strand_id
1 'polypeptide(L)'
;HQPPPLPPPEMPPDPAAEDTPAAEPTEEITPEMTPEATGEEMPAAEPTEEAAPTIFDIAASDETFSTLATAVIAADLNETLSGEGPFTVFAPTDEAFEAALEALGISRLQLLADTETLTDILMYHVVSGAVMSGDLSDGMTAETVQGAELTFAIDGDVVTVNDVNISAVDIEASNGVIHVIDMVLLPPADEEPAAEPTEETTPEAAAEPTEEAVVEPTEDVATVDAETTIAAIAASDSNFSVVAATLPIVGFDALLAEPGPFTIFLPADEAMRAALDSMGMSVIDLLSDAETAETILSYHVVAGETLMSGDLTDGMTLETALEGGELTISITDDGVFVNDIAVVTPDVEASNGVIHVIDGVLLPPDMAADGDEEGAAAPMGLPVLLKPANQDGEGDMVTIGADEAVVLGLATGLSGEGIAPLGIDIQRGVELALEDRPTVMIGDAAFDVALDVQDDLCSADGGQAVANRFVSDESIVGVVGPMCSSACRAAAPIFDAAGYTNISPSCTAFDLTLSGYTSFNRAVTSDAFQGVLAAEFIFNELGARSIATVHDGSPYGEGLVVVMTEAFEELGGEIVAADAVSVGDTDFRGLLEDIAQEEPDLIYFGGFGAEAARLAAQRFDVGLEDVTLMGADGIRTSEFLELSASSGEGVYASAPIPASSEALDDFLTRYLETYGEEPPAAFHTNAYDATNIFLDGIEAVGTLTEDGDLAVDRMALAEYVRALAGYEGLTGLLNADGSGETSVSDIGFAIVEEGEFVSVFVGAIVDGEAVISPIEDTE
;
A
#
# COMPACT_ATOMS: atom_id res chain seq x y z
N HIS A 1 3.14 -28.68 -71.87
CA HIS A 1 3.92 -27.51 -72.30
C HIS A 1 3.26 -26.25 -71.74
N GLN A 2 3.80 -25.78 -70.61
CA GLN A 2 3.58 -24.46 -70.01
C GLN A 2 4.96 -23.80 -69.86
N PRO A 3 5.10 -22.47 -70.03
CA PRO A 3 6.37 -21.77 -69.91
C PRO A 3 6.69 -21.35 -68.46
N PRO A 4 7.97 -21.05 -68.14
CA PRO A 4 8.45 -20.75 -66.79
C PRO A 4 8.19 -19.29 -66.34
N PRO A 5 8.26 -19.00 -65.02
CA PRO A 5 7.97 -17.70 -64.43
C PRO A 5 9.11 -16.67 -64.54
N LEU A 6 8.75 -15.38 -64.41
CA LEU A 6 9.60 -14.19 -64.55
C LEU A 6 10.28 -13.79 -63.21
N PRO A 7 11.44 -13.09 -63.27
CA PRO A 7 12.20 -12.63 -62.09
C PRO A 7 11.68 -11.31 -61.47
N PRO A 8 12.09 -10.99 -60.22
CA PRO A 8 11.63 -9.79 -59.49
C PRO A 8 12.31 -8.48 -59.96
N PRO A 9 11.69 -7.30 -59.75
CA PRO A 9 12.22 -6.01 -60.19
C PRO A 9 13.26 -5.39 -59.22
N GLU A 10 14.23 -4.68 -59.81
CA GLU A 10 15.34 -3.95 -59.18
C GLU A 10 14.93 -2.54 -58.69
N MET A 11 15.56 -2.06 -57.61
CA MET A 11 15.43 -0.68 -57.10
C MET A 11 16.21 0.34 -57.96
N PRO A 12 15.68 1.56 -58.20
CA PRO A 12 16.44 2.66 -58.79
C PRO A 12 17.09 3.61 -57.76
N PRO A 13 18.07 4.46 -58.18
CA PRO A 13 19.08 5.05 -57.32
C PRO A 13 18.86 6.53 -56.92
N ASP A 14 19.59 6.95 -55.89
CA ASP A 14 19.78 8.31 -55.37
C ASP A 14 20.32 9.33 -56.41
N PRO A 15 19.83 10.58 -56.44
CA PRO A 15 20.54 11.68 -57.07
C PRO A 15 20.78 12.90 -56.14
N ALA A 16 22.05 13.26 -56.00
CA ALA A 16 22.48 14.59 -55.55
C ALA A 16 22.72 15.56 -56.74
N ALA A 17 22.22 16.80 -56.56
CA ALA A 17 22.69 18.14 -56.99
C ALA A 17 22.78 18.57 -58.48
N GLU A 18 22.15 19.73 -58.81
CA GLU A 18 22.77 20.91 -59.50
C GLU A 18 21.87 22.19 -59.52
N ASP A 19 22.31 23.23 -58.79
CA ASP A 19 22.50 24.69 -59.09
C ASP A 19 21.40 25.74 -59.53
N THR A 20 21.00 26.62 -58.57
CA THR A 20 20.82 28.12 -58.55
C THR A 20 19.70 28.88 -59.35
N PRO A 21 19.27 30.14 -58.99
CA PRO A 21 19.78 31.12 -58.00
C PRO A 21 18.78 31.90 -57.08
N ALA A 22 19.30 32.33 -55.92
CA ALA A 22 19.10 33.58 -55.13
C ALA A 22 17.71 34.23 -54.90
N ALA A 23 17.28 34.24 -53.64
CA ALA A 23 16.70 35.40 -52.92
C ALA A 23 17.15 35.35 -51.44
N GLU A 24 17.38 36.51 -50.83
CA GLU A 24 18.23 36.80 -49.66
C GLU A 24 17.81 36.15 -48.32
N PRO A 25 18.76 35.79 -47.42
CA PRO A 25 18.46 35.57 -46.01
C PRO A 25 18.69 36.85 -45.19
N THR A 26 17.79 37.09 -44.24
CA THR A 26 17.92 38.14 -43.23
C THR A 26 18.82 37.62 -42.10
N GLU A 27 19.65 38.50 -41.56
CA GLU A 27 20.73 38.21 -40.61
C GLU A 27 20.27 37.45 -39.36
N GLU A 28 20.96 36.34 -39.08
CA GLU A 28 20.98 35.64 -37.81
C GLU A 28 22.03 36.31 -36.91
N ILE A 29 21.62 36.78 -35.73
CA ILE A 29 22.50 37.39 -34.74
C ILE A 29 22.60 36.43 -33.57
N THR A 30 23.73 35.73 -33.46
CA THR A 30 24.16 35.11 -32.20
C THR A 30 24.89 36.15 -31.36
N PRO A 31 24.75 36.08 -30.03
CA PRO A 31 25.88 36.41 -29.19
C PRO A 31 26.19 35.27 -28.21
N GLU A 32 27.39 34.73 -28.41
CA GLU A 32 28.22 34.11 -27.39
C GLU A 32 28.44 35.11 -26.25
N MET A 33 28.19 34.73 -25.00
CA MET A 33 28.60 35.51 -23.83
C MET A 33 29.35 34.63 -22.83
N THR A 34 30.67 34.83 -22.81
CA THR A 34 31.56 34.54 -21.69
C THR A 34 31.39 35.61 -20.60
N PRO A 35 31.48 35.28 -19.30
CA PRO A 35 31.61 36.29 -18.26
C PRO A 35 33.04 36.33 -17.70
N GLU A 36 33.69 37.49 -17.79
CA GLU A 36 34.83 37.88 -16.97
C GLU A 36 34.49 39.18 -16.23
N ALA A 37 34.88 39.23 -14.96
CA ALA A 37 34.33 40.07 -13.90
C ALA A 37 34.84 41.53 -13.85
N THR A 38 33.96 42.45 -13.42
CA THR A 38 34.20 43.65 -12.57
C THR A 38 32.82 44.11 -12.08
N GLY A 39 32.46 44.35 -10.82
CA GLY A 39 33.22 44.64 -9.61
C GLY A 39 32.72 45.96 -9.02
N GLU A 40 31.55 45.97 -8.36
CA GLU A 40 31.15 46.98 -7.36
C GLU A 40 30.05 46.38 -6.44
N GLU A 41 30.41 46.23 -5.16
CA GLU A 41 29.79 45.39 -4.13
C GLU A 41 28.51 45.98 -3.51
N MET A 42 27.46 45.16 -3.45
CA MET A 42 26.43 45.18 -2.39
C MET A 42 26.67 43.94 -1.49
N PRO A 43 26.41 44.04 -0.18
CA PRO A 43 27.12 43.27 0.83
C PRO A 43 26.84 41.78 0.68
N ALA A 44 27.91 40.99 0.72
CA ALA A 44 27.83 39.54 0.83
C ALA A 44 26.94 39.18 2.02
N ALA A 45 25.92 38.36 1.77
CA ALA A 45 25.40 37.49 2.81
C ALA A 45 26.60 36.65 3.28
N GLU A 46 26.91 36.74 4.56
CA GLU A 46 27.96 35.92 5.15
C GLU A 46 27.62 34.44 4.92
N PRO A 47 28.62 33.56 4.70
CA PRO A 47 28.34 32.14 4.51
C PRO A 47 27.59 31.65 5.75
N THR A 48 26.33 31.24 5.56
CA THR A 48 25.65 30.40 6.52
C THR A 48 26.45 29.11 6.59
N GLU A 49 27.14 28.96 7.72
CA GLU A 49 27.76 27.72 8.18
C GLU A 49 26.78 26.57 7.95
N GLU A 50 27.16 25.61 7.10
CA GLU A 50 26.41 24.38 6.88
C GLU A 50 26.27 23.70 8.25
N ALA A 51 25.03 23.65 8.77
CA ALA A 51 24.79 23.05 10.07
C ALA A 51 25.22 21.58 10.01
N ALA A 52 25.99 21.12 10.99
CA ALA A 52 26.42 19.73 11.03
C ALA A 52 25.18 18.78 11.07
N PRO A 53 25.24 17.61 10.42
CA PRO A 53 24.12 16.67 10.38
C PRO A 53 23.76 16.15 11.78
N THR A 54 22.47 15.93 12.04
CA THR A 54 21.98 15.30 13.29
C THR A 54 22.29 13.80 13.31
N ILE A 55 22.05 13.14 14.45
CA ILE A 55 22.22 11.69 14.59
C ILE A 55 21.35 10.95 13.57
N PHE A 56 20.09 11.38 13.41
CA PHE A 56 19.20 10.78 12.42
C PHE A 56 19.65 11.06 10.99
N ASP A 57 20.12 12.27 10.66
CA ASP A 57 20.64 12.58 9.32
C ASP A 57 21.84 11.70 8.96
N ILE A 58 22.71 11.39 9.93
CA ILE A 58 23.85 10.48 9.73
C ILE A 58 23.36 9.05 9.53
N ALA A 59 22.42 8.55 10.35
CA ALA A 59 21.86 7.21 10.19
C ALA A 59 21.10 7.04 8.86
N ALA A 60 20.35 8.06 8.43
CA ALA A 60 19.58 8.03 7.19
C ALA A 60 20.42 8.18 5.91
N SER A 61 21.65 8.71 6.01
CA SER A 61 22.54 8.92 4.86
C SER A 61 23.67 7.89 4.73
N ASP A 62 23.87 7.05 5.73
CA ASP A 62 24.89 6.00 5.73
C ASP A 62 24.24 4.64 5.45
N GLU A 63 24.66 3.99 4.37
CA GLU A 63 24.14 2.69 3.90
C GLU A 63 24.25 1.58 4.95
N THR A 64 25.11 1.73 5.98
CA THR A 64 25.27 0.73 7.05
C THR A 64 24.19 0.77 8.13
N PHE A 65 23.36 1.82 8.15
CA PHE A 65 22.30 2.05 9.15
C PHE A 65 20.90 2.10 8.53
N SER A 66 20.72 1.56 7.32
CA SER A 66 19.45 1.69 6.61
C SER A 66 18.27 1.10 7.39
N THR A 67 18.48 -0.04 8.07
CA THR A 67 17.49 -0.72 8.93
C THR A 67 17.22 0.08 10.21
N LEU A 68 18.27 0.66 10.81
CA LEU A 68 18.12 1.53 11.96
C LEU A 68 17.30 2.79 11.61
N ALA A 69 17.55 3.38 10.44
CA ALA A 69 16.81 4.54 9.95
C ALA A 69 15.33 4.19 9.70
N THR A 70 15.04 3.08 9.02
CA THR A 70 13.66 2.58 8.83
C THR A 70 12.97 2.33 10.17
N ALA A 71 13.66 1.69 11.12
CA ALA A 71 13.13 1.37 12.44
C ALA A 71 12.79 2.64 13.25
N VAL A 72 13.68 3.64 13.23
CA VAL A 72 13.45 4.94 13.89
C VAL A 72 12.25 5.69 13.30
N ILE A 73 12.02 5.56 11.99
CA ILE A 73 10.85 6.14 11.33
C ILE A 73 9.58 5.39 11.74
N ALA A 74 9.59 4.05 11.67
CA ALA A 74 8.44 3.22 12.05
C ALA A 74 8.03 3.40 13.52
N ALA A 75 8.99 3.68 14.40
CA ALA A 75 8.77 3.96 15.82
C ALA A 75 8.43 5.44 16.15
N ASP A 76 8.29 6.31 15.15
CA ASP A 76 8.04 7.75 15.33
C ASP A 76 9.09 8.46 16.22
N LEU A 77 10.35 7.99 16.17
CA LEU A 77 11.47 8.52 16.97
C LEU A 77 12.36 9.50 16.17
N ASN A 78 12.06 9.73 14.89
CA ASN A 78 12.81 10.61 13.99
C ASN A 78 12.89 12.06 14.49
N GLU A 79 11.79 12.63 14.99
CA GLU A 79 11.79 13.97 15.59
C GLU A 79 12.60 14.01 16.89
N THR A 80 12.55 12.94 17.67
CA THR A 80 13.29 12.80 18.94
C THR A 80 14.80 12.76 18.69
N LEU A 81 15.25 11.97 17.72
CA LEU A 81 16.67 11.82 17.37
C LEU A 81 17.21 12.93 16.45
N SER A 82 16.33 13.78 15.92
CA SER A 82 16.68 15.05 15.24
C SER A 82 16.57 16.28 16.17
N GLY A 83 16.01 16.10 17.36
CA GLY A 83 15.73 17.17 18.33
C GLY A 83 16.96 17.71 19.09
N GLU A 84 16.70 18.62 20.04
CA GLU A 84 17.75 19.24 20.87
C GLU A 84 18.43 18.21 21.80
N GLY A 85 19.60 17.72 21.39
CA GLY A 85 20.45 16.86 22.20
C GLY A 85 21.21 17.59 23.33
N PRO A 86 22.28 17.00 23.90
CA PRO A 86 23.05 15.91 23.31
C PRO A 86 22.52 14.51 23.66
N PHE A 87 22.54 13.60 22.69
CA PHE A 87 22.31 12.15 22.87
C PHE A 87 23.58 11.34 22.60
N THR A 88 23.62 10.11 23.11
CA THR A 88 24.57 9.08 22.65
C THR A 88 23.76 7.90 22.15
N VAL A 89 23.92 7.53 20.88
CA VAL A 89 23.22 6.40 20.26
C VAL A 89 24.21 5.27 20.00
N PHE A 90 23.87 4.07 20.48
CA PHE A 90 24.57 2.85 20.10
C PHE A 90 23.88 2.32 18.84
N ALA A 91 24.46 2.57 17.66
CA ALA A 91 23.83 2.25 16.38
C ALA A 91 24.23 0.85 15.90
N PRO A 92 23.32 -0.14 15.90
CA PRO A 92 23.57 -1.43 15.25
C PRO A 92 23.65 -1.25 13.73
N THR A 93 24.53 -2.01 13.08
CA THR A 93 24.57 -2.09 11.61
C THR A 93 23.43 -2.95 11.07
N ASP A 94 23.19 -2.89 9.76
CA ASP A 94 22.21 -3.75 9.10
C ASP A 94 22.49 -5.24 9.32
N GLU A 95 23.76 -5.67 9.33
CA GLU A 95 24.12 -7.06 9.65
C GLU A 95 23.84 -7.42 11.11
N ALA A 96 23.92 -6.45 12.03
CA ALA A 96 23.57 -6.65 13.43
C ALA A 96 22.05 -6.84 13.61
N PHE A 97 21.23 -6.11 12.83
CA PHE A 97 19.79 -6.34 12.76
C PHE A 97 19.46 -7.68 12.13
N GLU A 98 20.08 -8.05 11.01
CA GLU A 98 19.86 -9.35 10.36
C GLU A 98 20.20 -10.52 11.29
N ALA A 99 21.35 -10.45 11.98
CA ALA A 99 21.74 -11.46 12.94
C ALA A 99 20.80 -11.53 14.17
N ALA A 100 20.26 -10.39 14.60
CA ALA A 100 19.25 -10.35 15.67
C ALA A 100 17.93 -10.98 15.21
N LEU A 101 17.45 -10.63 14.01
CA LEU A 101 16.23 -11.18 13.40
C LEU A 101 16.35 -12.70 13.18
N GLU A 102 17.47 -13.18 12.66
CA GLU A 102 17.75 -14.62 12.49
C GLU A 102 17.78 -15.34 13.84
N ALA A 103 18.42 -14.75 14.86
CA ALA A 103 18.49 -15.33 16.19
C ALA A 103 17.13 -15.35 16.92
N LEU A 104 16.26 -14.39 16.61
CA LEU A 104 14.91 -14.26 17.16
C LEU A 104 13.88 -15.03 16.34
N GLY A 105 14.20 -15.47 15.12
CA GLY A 105 13.27 -16.19 14.25
C GLY A 105 12.12 -15.34 13.74
N ILE A 106 12.28 -14.01 13.76
CA ILE A 106 11.28 -13.03 13.29
C ILE A 106 11.80 -12.31 12.03
N SER A 107 10.90 -11.91 11.14
CA SER A 107 11.21 -11.14 9.94
C SER A 107 11.37 -9.65 10.25
N ARG A 108 12.03 -8.91 9.37
CA ARG A 108 12.14 -7.44 9.46
C ARG A 108 10.75 -6.78 9.49
N LEU A 109 9.78 -7.34 8.78
CA LEU A 109 8.39 -6.88 8.80
C LEU A 109 7.74 -7.09 10.16
N GLN A 110 8.00 -8.23 10.82
CA GLN A 110 7.52 -8.50 12.19
C GLN A 110 8.10 -7.51 13.21
N LEU A 111 9.39 -7.18 13.12
CA LEU A 111 10.03 -6.17 13.97
C LEU A 111 9.49 -4.75 13.70
N LEU A 112 9.18 -4.41 12.45
CA LEU A 112 8.66 -3.09 12.06
C LEU A 112 7.16 -2.92 12.33
N ALA A 113 6.40 -4.01 12.36
CA ALA A 113 4.97 -4.00 12.68
C ALA A 113 4.70 -3.85 14.20
N ASP A 114 5.62 -4.31 15.05
CA ASP A 114 5.55 -4.13 16.51
C ASP A 114 6.22 -2.81 16.93
N THR A 115 5.52 -1.70 16.67
CA THR A 115 6.04 -0.35 16.93
C THR A 115 6.30 -0.07 18.42
N GLU A 116 5.65 -0.76 19.36
CA GLU A 116 5.85 -0.58 20.81
C GLU A 116 7.17 -1.22 21.24
N THR A 117 7.38 -2.50 20.92
CA THR A 117 8.64 -3.20 21.18
C THR A 117 9.80 -2.57 20.44
N LEU A 118 9.57 -2.15 19.18
CA LEU A 118 10.57 -1.44 18.40
C LEU A 118 10.95 -0.11 19.04
N THR A 119 9.98 0.67 19.53
CA THR A 119 10.23 1.92 20.25
C THR A 119 11.06 1.67 21.51
N ASP A 120 10.72 0.64 22.30
CA ASP A 120 11.45 0.28 23.51
C ASP A 120 12.88 -0.20 23.24
N ILE A 121 13.06 -1.05 22.24
CA ILE A 121 14.39 -1.49 21.76
C ILE A 121 15.19 -0.27 21.32
N LEU A 122 14.63 0.61 20.50
CA LEU A 122 15.33 1.79 20.01
C LEU A 122 15.67 2.77 21.14
N MET A 123 14.75 3.01 22.08
CA MET A 123 15.01 3.85 23.26
C MET A 123 16.06 3.24 24.20
N TYR A 124 16.22 1.92 24.22
CA TYR A 124 17.28 1.23 24.95
C TYR A 124 18.67 1.41 24.32
N HIS A 125 18.74 1.75 23.02
CA HIS A 125 19.99 2.12 22.35
C HIS A 125 20.41 3.58 22.59
N VAL A 126 19.57 4.40 23.23
CA VAL A 126 19.81 5.84 23.40
C VAL A 126 20.12 6.15 24.85
N VAL A 127 21.19 6.92 25.08
CA VAL A 127 21.53 7.51 26.38
C VAL A 127 21.44 9.03 26.27
N SER A 128 20.82 9.67 27.27
CA SER A 128 20.79 11.13 27.37
C SER A 128 22.16 11.68 27.77
N GLY A 129 22.71 12.60 26.96
CA GLY A 129 24.05 13.17 27.12
C GLY A 129 25.01 12.76 26.01
N ALA A 130 26.03 13.58 25.72
CA ALA A 130 27.13 13.19 24.84
C ALA A 130 28.21 12.49 25.66
N VAL A 131 28.40 11.19 25.44
CA VAL A 131 29.41 10.35 26.11
C VAL A 131 30.39 9.87 25.06
N MET A 132 31.59 10.45 25.05
CA MET A 132 32.66 10.02 24.15
C MET A 132 33.37 8.78 24.71
N SER A 133 34.06 8.03 23.86
CA SER A 133 34.83 6.84 24.25
C SER A 133 35.88 7.15 25.34
N GLY A 134 36.43 8.37 25.34
CA GLY A 134 37.38 8.86 26.34
C GLY A 134 36.79 9.14 27.73
N ASP A 135 35.46 9.22 27.83
CA ASP A 135 34.72 9.42 29.08
C ASP A 135 34.31 8.09 29.74
N LEU A 136 34.40 6.97 29.00
CA LEU A 136 34.08 5.64 29.49
C LEU A 136 35.14 5.10 30.46
N SER A 137 34.70 4.37 31.49
CA SER A 137 35.58 3.68 32.43
C SER A 137 35.06 2.27 32.72
N ASP A 138 35.96 1.34 33.01
CA ASP A 138 35.61 -0.07 33.26
C ASP A 138 34.61 -0.21 34.43
N GLY A 139 33.46 -0.82 34.16
CA GLY A 139 32.34 -0.98 35.09
C GLY A 139 31.45 0.26 35.25
N MET A 140 31.55 1.23 34.35
CA MET A 140 30.62 2.37 34.29
C MET A 140 29.23 1.90 33.85
N THR A 141 28.18 2.51 34.39
CA THR A 141 26.80 2.32 33.92
C THR A 141 26.21 3.63 33.40
N ALA A 142 25.27 3.53 32.47
CA ALA A 142 24.46 4.64 31.98
C ALA A 142 23.00 4.24 31.81
N GLU A 143 22.09 5.07 32.31
CA GLU A 143 20.65 4.91 32.15
C GLU A 143 20.26 5.29 30.71
N THR A 144 19.51 4.41 30.06
CA THR A 144 18.97 4.62 28.71
C THR A 144 17.72 5.49 28.74
N VAL A 145 17.27 5.95 27.57
CA VAL A 145 16.01 6.69 27.44
C VAL A 145 14.80 5.79 27.75
N GLN A 146 14.93 4.48 27.54
CA GLN A 146 13.95 3.46 27.97
C GLN A 146 13.92 3.27 29.51
N GLY A 147 15.03 3.54 30.19
CA GLY A 147 15.14 3.56 31.66
C GLY A 147 15.98 2.43 32.27
N ALA A 148 16.29 1.38 31.51
CA ALA A 148 17.23 0.34 31.93
C ALA A 148 18.71 0.80 31.79
N GLU A 149 19.63 0.19 32.57
CA GLU A 149 21.05 0.56 32.58
C GLU A 149 21.90 -0.26 31.58
N LEU A 150 22.74 0.42 30.80
CA LEU A 150 23.85 -0.16 30.05
C LEU A 150 25.09 -0.24 30.93
N THR A 151 25.85 -1.33 30.84
CA THR A 151 27.14 -1.51 31.53
C THR A 151 28.30 -1.56 30.54
N PHE A 152 29.34 -0.77 30.79
CA PHE A 152 30.53 -0.70 29.96
C PHE A 152 31.70 -1.49 30.56
N ALA A 153 32.39 -2.28 29.74
CA ALA A 153 33.62 -2.97 30.13
C ALA A 153 34.77 -2.59 29.19
N ILE A 154 35.97 -2.42 29.76
CA ILE A 154 37.17 -2.05 28.99
C ILE A 154 38.28 -3.08 29.24
N ASP A 155 38.58 -3.90 28.24
CA ASP A 155 39.71 -4.83 28.26
C ASP A 155 40.72 -4.50 27.16
N GLY A 156 41.75 -3.72 27.53
CA GLY A 156 42.79 -3.29 26.62
C GLY A 156 42.29 -2.24 25.63
N ASP A 157 42.24 -2.60 24.35
CA ASP A 157 41.74 -1.73 23.25
C ASP A 157 40.28 -2.07 22.86
N VAL A 158 39.65 -3.05 23.52
CA VAL A 158 38.27 -3.49 23.26
C VAL A 158 37.34 -2.86 24.29
N VAL A 159 36.27 -2.22 23.81
CA VAL A 159 35.21 -1.63 24.63
C VAL A 159 33.90 -2.34 24.28
N THR A 160 33.20 -2.81 25.31
CA THR A 160 31.89 -3.46 25.15
C THR A 160 30.80 -2.74 25.95
N VAL A 161 29.56 -2.83 25.48
CA VAL A 161 28.34 -2.37 26.14
C VAL A 161 27.40 -3.56 26.29
N ASN A 162 27.07 -3.95 27.53
CA ASN A 162 26.31 -5.17 27.84
C ASN A 162 26.83 -6.42 27.10
N ASP A 163 28.16 -6.59 27.09
CA ASP A 163 28.87 -7.67 26.38
C ASP A 163 28.81 -7.62 24.83
N VAL A 164 28.16 -6.62 24.23
CA VAL A 164 28.18 -6.32 22.79
C VAL A 164 29.40 -5.45 22.45
N ASN A 165 30.06 -5.72 21.34
CA ASN A 165 31.29 -5.03 20.95
C ASN A 165 30.99 -3.73 20.19
N ILE A 166 31.74 -2.68 20.52
CA ILE A 166 31.64 -1.38 19.85
C ILE A 166 32.67 -1.35 18.72
N SER A 167 32.20 -1.42 17.48
CA SER A 167 33.01 -1.58 16.27
C SER A 167 33.59 -0.26 15.75
N ALA A 168 32.93 0.87 16.01
CA ALA A 168 33.44 2.22 15.78
C ALA A 168 32.92 3.18 16.86
N VAL A 169 33.73 4.17 17.25
CA VAL A 169 33.41 5.11 18.33
C VAL A 169 33.55 6.56 17.87
N ASP A 170 32.83 7.45 18.57
CA ASP A 170 32.97 8.92 18.47
C ASP A 170 32.60 9.50 17.09
N ILE A 171 31.51 9.03 16.47
CA ILE A 171 30.95 9.70 15.28
C ILE A 171 30.16 10.92 15.76
N GLU A 172 30.70 12.12 15.51
CA GLU A 172 30.12 13.38 15.97
C GLU A 172 28.93 13.81 15.10
N ALA A 173 27.79 14.06 15.75
CA ALA A 173 26.59 14.67 15.17
C ALA A 173 26.32 16.03 15.81
N SER A 174 25.51 16.88 15.17
CA SER A 174 25.16 18.20 15.72
C SER A 174 24.38 18.15 17.03
N ASN A 175 23.66 17.06 17.27
CA ASN A 175 22.87 16.82 18.48
C ASN A 175 23.36 15.60 19.30
N GLY A 176 24.60 15.13 19.11
CA GLY A 176 25.17 14.10 19.97
C GLY A 176 26.28 13.26 19.34
N VAL A 177 26.36 11.99 19.75
CA VAL A 177 27.44 11.06 19.36
C VAL A 177 26.86 9.69 19.00
N ILE A 178 27.38 9.06 17.94
CA ILE A 178 27.06 7.68 17.57
C ILE A 178 28.26 6.77 17.89
N HIS A 179 27.99 5.63 18.52
CA HIS A 179 28.92 4.50 18.65
C HIS A 179 28.32 3.30 17.92
N VAL A 180 29.06 2.71 16.99
CA VAL A 180 28.56 1.61 16.17
C VAL A 180 28.74 0.29 16.91
N ILE A 181 27.70 -0.55 16.94
CA ILE A 181 27.71 -1.85 17.60
C ILE A 181 27.42 -2.97 16.60
N ASP A 182 27.90 -4.18 16.90
CA ASP A 182 27.78 -5.35 16.02
C ASP A 182 26.64 -6.31 16.42
N MET A 183 25.81 -5.95 17.40
CA MET A 183 24.57 -6.64 17.77
C MET A 183 23.50 -5.64 18.24
N VAL A 184 22.23 -5.97 18.05
CA VAL A 184 21.11 -5.21 18.63
C VAL A 184 21.07 -5.42 20.15
N LEU A 185 21.01 -4.32 20.91
CA LEU A 185 20.78 -4.33 22.36
C LEU A 185 19.30 -4.56 22.64
N LEU A 186 19.00 -5.67 23.32
CA LEU A 186 17.64 -5.96 23.77
C LEU A 186 17.46 -5.49 25.22
N PRO A 187 16.37 -4.75 25.54
CA PRO A 187 16.07 -4.39 26.91
C PRO A 187 15.90 -5.65 27.77
N PRO A 188 16.31 -5.61 29.06
CA PRO A 188 16.11 -6.74 29.96
C PRO A 188 14.62 -6.99 30.15
N ALA A 189 14.18 -8.24 29.97
CA ALA A 189 12.79 -8.64 30.17
C ALA A 189 12.27 -8.18 31.55
N ASP A 190 11.09 -7.56 31.58
CA ASP A 190 10.50 -6.97 32.78
C ASP A 190 10.36 -8.00 33.91
N GLU A 191 11.31 -8.01 34.85
CA GLU A 191 11.01 -8.43 36.22
C GLU A 191 10.21 -7.32 36.87
N GLU A 192 8.88 -7.52 36.94
CA GLU A 192 7.92 -6.79 37.76
C GLU A 192 8.61 -6.20 39.01
N PRO A 193 8.61 -4.87 39.23
CA PRO A 193 9.38 -4.28 40.30
C PRO A 193 8.85 -4.81 41.64
N ALA A 194 9.65 -5.68 42.24
CA ALA A 194 9.35 -6.33 43.51
C ALA A 194 8.96 -5.27 44.54
N ALA A 195 7.71 -5.36 45.01
CA ALA A 195 7.19 -4.56 46.10
C ALA A 195 8.19 -4.52 47.26
N GLU A 196 8.55 -3.30 47.70
CA GLU A 196 9.51 -3.09 48.79
C GLU A 196 9.20 -3.97 50.01
N PRO A 197 10.10 -4.86 50.45
CA PRO A 197 9.93 -5.55 51.71
C PRO A 197 10.45 -4.66 52.84
N THR A 198 9.55 -4.27 53.72
CA THR A 198 9.87 -3.75 55.06
C THR A 198 10.86 -4.68 55.78
N GLU A 199 11.92 -4.11 56.36
CA GLU A 199 12.94 -4.77 57.18
C GLU A 199 12.36 -5.72 58.26
N GLU A 200 12.82 -6.99 58.30
CA GLU A 200 13.55 -7.55 59.46
C GLU A 200 14.02 -9.02 59.27
N THR A 201 15.33 -9.21 59.40
CA THR A 201 16.07 -10.38 59.95
C THR A 201 16.28 -11.67 59.13
N THR A 202 17.57 -11.95 58.86
CA THR A 202 18.24 -13.19 58.42
C THR A 202 18.29 -14.28 59.52
N PRO A 203 18.85 -15.51 59.33
CA PRO A 203 19.24 -16.27 58.11
C PRO A 203 18.87 -17.79 58.13
N GLU A 204 19.24 -18.53 57.07
CA GLU A 204 19.97 -19.83 57.09
C GLU A 204 19.36 -21.03 56.31
N ALA A 205 20.04 -21.36 55.19
CA ALA A 205 20.39 -22.68 54.63
C ALA A 205 19.32 -23.76 54.28
N ALA A 206 19.36 -24.20 53.00
CA ALA A 206 19.87 -25.52 52.55
C ALA A 206 19.02 -26.24 51.47
N ALA A 207 19.75 -26.66 50.42
CA ALA A 207 19.63 -27.91 49.67
C ALA A 207 18.66 -28.02 48.46
N GLU A 208 19.26 -28.15 47.27
CA GLU A 208 18.75 -29.01 46.18
C GLU A 208 18.80 -30.51 46.59
N PRO A 209 18.16 -31.45 45.86
CA PRO A 209 18.82 -32.05 44.68
C PRO A 209 17.92 -32.63 43.54
N THR A 210 18.53 -32.68 42.34
CA THR A 210 18.58 -33.79 41.33
C THR A 210 17.35 -34.24 40.51
N GLU A 211 17.44 -33.98 39.19
CA GLU A 211 17.50 -34.92 38.03
C GLU A 211 16.73 -36.26 38.05
N GLU A 212 15.82 -36.48 37.09
CA GLU A 212 15.73 -37.73 36.30
C GLU A 212 14.87 -37.53 35.02
N ALA A 213 15.43 -37.92 33.87
CA ALA A 213 14.86 -37.80 32.52
C ALA A 213 13.95 -38.98 32.12
N VAL A 214 12.85 -38.75 31.39
CA VAL A 214 12.16 -39.77 30.57
C VAL A 214 11.43 -39.14 29.34
N VAL A 215 12.05 -39.32 28.16
CA VAL A 215 11.52 -39.74 26.83
C VAL A 215 10.19 -39.16 26.27
N GLU A 216 10.33 -38.47 25.14
CA GLU A 216 9.29 -38.05 24.16
C GLU A 216 8.49 -39.18 23.50
N PRO A 217 7.30 -38.87 22.96
CA PRO A 217 7.19 -38.82 21.50
C PRO A 217 6.28 -37.70 20.92
N THR A 218 6.79 -36.99 19.91
CA THR A 218 6.17 -36.57 18.62
C THR A 218 4.75 -36.01 18.60
N GLU A 219 4.62 -34.71 18.30
CA GLU A 219 4.11 -34.13 17.04
C GLU A 219 4.39 -32.61 17.09
N ASP A 220 4.92 -32.04 15.99
CA ASP A 220 5.21 -30.60 15.88
C ASP A 220 3.92 -29.81 16.02
N VAL A 221 3.74 -29.15 17.17
CA VAL A 221 2.88 -27.97 17.30
C VAL A 221 3.79 -26.79 17.00
N ALA A 222 3.49 -26.06 15.93
CA ALA A 222 4.14 -24.79 15.66
C ALA A 222 3.78 -23.83 16.81
N THR A 223 4.68 -23.65 17.76
CA THR A 223 4.59 -22.56 18.74
C THR A 223 4.99 -21.29 17.99
N VAL A 224 3.99 -20.54 17.53
CA VAL A 224 4.15 -19.14 17.12
C VAL A 224 4.49 -18.30 18.34
N ASP A 225 5.36 -17.31 18.15
CA ASP A 225 5.92 -16.47 19.21
C ASP A 225 4.81 -15.71 19.96
N ALA A 226 4.85 -15.74 21.30
CA ALA A 226 3.79 -15.26 22.19
C ALA A 226 3.61 -13.73 22.18
N GLU A 227 4.36 -13.01 21.34
CA GLU A 227 4.33 -11.55 21.18
C GLU A 227 3.43 -11.12 19.98
N THR A 228 3.02 -12.04 19.11
CA THR A 228 2.22 -11.71 17.90
C THR A 228 0.71 -11.67 18.22
N THR A 229 0.01 -10.59 17.83
CA THR A 229 -1.44 -10.46 18.04
C THR A 229 -2.24 -11.42 17.16
N ILE A 230 -3.50 -11.67 17.52
CA ILE A 230 -4.39 -12.52 16.72
C ILE A 230 -4.59 -11.97 15.31
N ALA A 231 -4.74 -10.65 15.15
CA ALA A 231 -4.86 -10.01 13.83
C ALA A 231 -3.62 -10.29 12.95
N ALA A 232 -2.42 -10.17 13.52
CA ALA A 232 -1.17 -10.39 12.79
C ALA A 232 -0.99 -11.87 12.41
N ILE A 233 -1.36 -12.81 13.29
CA ILE A 233 -1.34 -14.25 12.96
C ILE A 233 -2.28 -14.53 11.79
N ALA A 234 -3.51 -14.02 11.84
CA ALA A 234 -4.50 -14.18 10.77
C ALA A 234 -4.02 -13.57 9.43
N ALA A 235 -3.33 -12.43 9.46
CA ALA A 235 -2.82 -11.78 8.26
C ALA A 235 -1.57 -12.46 7.66
N SER A 236 -0.74 -13.11 8.49
CA SER A 236 0.54 -13.69 8.06
C SER A 236 0.45 -15.11 7.50
N ASP A 237 -0.64 -15.83 7.79
CA ASP A 237 -0.82 -17.22 7.37
C ASP A 237 -1.69 -17.27 6.11
N SER A 238 -1.14 -17.84 5.04
CA SER A 238 -1.81 -17.98 3.75
C SER A 238 -3.08 -18.84 3.77
N ASN A 239 -3.36 -19.55 4.88
CA ASN A 239 -4.60 -20.31 5.07
C ASN A 239 -5.75 -19.47 5.64
N PHE A 240 -5.52 -18.19 5.95
CA PHE A 240 -6.54 -17.28 6.47
C PHE A 240 -6.72 -16.06 5.57
N SER A 241 -6.34 -16.12 4.28
CA SER A 241 -6.36 -14.97 3.38
C SER A 241 -7.76 -14.35 3.23
N VAL A 242 -8.81 -15.17 3.28
CA VAL A 242 -10.21 -14.71 3.23
C VAL A 242 -10.57 -13.94 4.49
N VAL A 243 -10.19 -14.47 5.67
CA VAL A 243 -10.46 -13.78 6.93
C VAL A 243 -9.62 -12.51 7.03
N ALA A 244 -8.34 -12.56 6.67
CA ALA A 244 -7.44 -11.40 6.62
C ALA A 244 -7.99 -10.28 5.73
N ALA A 245 -8.55 -10.62 4.56
CA ALA A 245 -9.20 -9.65 3.68
C ALA A 245 -10.49 -9.05 4.28
N THR A 246 -11.23 -9.80 5.11
CA THR A 246 -12.46 -9.31 5.77
C THR A 246 -12.20 -8.44 7.00
N LEU A 247 -11.09 -8.64 7.73
CA LEU A 247 -10.77 -7.89 8.95
C LEU A 247 -10.81 -6.37 8.79
N PRO A 248 -10.13 -5.75 7.80
CA PRO A 248 -10.15 -4.30 7.63
C PRO A 248 -11.51 -3.76 7.17
N ILE A 249 -12.32 -4.59 6.50
CA ILE A 249 -13.65 -4.17 6.00
C ILE A 249 -14.60 -3.90 7.16
N VAL A 250 -14.51 -4.67 8.23
CA VAL A 250 -15.39 -4.58 9.41
C VAL A 250 -14.71 -3.86 10.59
N GLY A 251 -13.47 -3.38 10.41
CA GLY A 251 -12.67 -2.74 11.45
C GLY A 251 -12.19 -3.68 12.57
N PHE A 252 -12.13 -4.99 12.29
CA PHE A 252 -11.71 -6.01 13.26
C PHE A 252 -10.19 -6.18 13.30
N ASP A 253 -9.47 -5.69 12.30
CA ASP A 253 -8.00 -5.58 12.31
C ASP A 253 -7.52 -4.77 13.52
N ALA A 254 -8.15 -3.62 13.78
CA ALA A 254 -7.87 -2.81 14.96
C ALA A 254 -8.34 -3.49 16.26
N LEU A 255 -9.55 -4.07 16.27
CA LEU A 255 -10.11 -4.74 17.45
C LEU A 255 -9.26 -5.93 17.91
N LEU A 256 -8.82 -6.76 16.98
CA LEU A 256 -8.04 -7.97 17.24
C LEU A 256 -6.53 -7.68 17.36
N ALA A 257 -6.14 -6.41 17.25
CA ALA A 257 -4.85 -5.91 17.67
C ALA A 257 -4.89 -5.28 19.08
N GLU A 258 -6.08 -5.01 19.65
CA GLU A 258 -6.20 -4.47 21.01
C GLU A 258 -5.65 -5.45 22.06
N PRO A 259 -5.18 -4.95 23.22
CA PRO A 259 -4.83 -5.80 24.35
C PRO A 259 -6.08 -6.56 24.79
N GLY A 260 -6.06 -7.88 24.66
CA GLY A 260 -7.22 -8.74 24.94
C GLY A 260 -7.55 -8.82 26.44
N PRO A 261 -8.03 -9.96 26.95
CA PRO A 261 -7.90 -11.30 26.37
C PRO A 261 -9.02 -11.67 25.38
N PHE A 262 -8.66 -12.36 24.31
CA PHE A 262 -9.59 -12.96 23.35
C PHE A 262 -9.45 -14.49 23.28
N THR A 263 -10.54 -15.15 22.91
CA THR A 263 -10.54 -16.52 22.37
C THR A 263 -11.23 -16.46 21.02
N ILE A 264 -10.53 -16.80 19.95
CA ILE A 264 -11.10 -16.79 18.58
C ILE A 264 -11.15 -18.21 18.06
N PHE A 265 -12.29 -18.59 17.49
CA PHE A 265 -12.40 -19.80 16.69
C PHE A 265 -12.23 -19.40 15.22
N LEU A 266 -11.07 -19.63 14.62
CA LEU A 266 -10.74 -19.08 13.30
C LEU A 266 -10.94 -20.15 12.20
N PRO A 267 -11.83 -19.94 11.21
CA PRO A 267 -11.94 -20.85 10.08
C PRO A 267 -10.77 -20.65 9.10
N ALA A 268 -10.23 -21.74 8.58
CA ALA A 268 -9.32 -21.69 7.43
C ALA A 268 -10.07 -21.33 6.14
N ASP A 269 -9.36 -20.89 5.11
CA ASP A 269 -9.95 -20.40 3.86
C ASP A 269 -10.83 -21.45 3.17
N GLU A 270 -10.44 -22.72 3.17
CA GLU A 270 -11.25 -23.81 2.62
C GLU A 270 -12.59 -23.96 3.37
N ALA A 271 -12.58 -23.82 4.70
CA ALA A 271 -13.79 -23.86 5.50
C ALA A 271 -14.67 -22.62 5.25
N MET A 272 -14.04 -21.46 5.10
CA MET A 272 -14.72 -20.21 4.78
C MET A 272 -15.40 -20.29 3.41
N ARG A 273 -14.68 -20.74 2.38
CA ARG A 273 -15.22 -20.95 1.02
C ARG A 273 -16.35 -21.97 1.01
N ALA A 274 -16.18 -23.12 1.67
CA ALA A 274 -17.24 -24.14 1.73
C ALA A 274 -18.52 -23.63 2.42
N ALA A 275 -18.40 -22.78 3.44
CA ALA A 275 -19.55 -22.17 4.08
C ALA A 275 -20.24 -21.15 3.17
N LEU A 276 -19.48 -20.29 2.50
CA LEU A 276 -20.00 -19.31 1.54
C LEU A 276 -20.72 -19.99 0.37
N ASP A 277 -20.14 -21.05 -0.19
CA ASP A 277 -20.78 -21.89 -1.20
C ASP A 277 -22.14 -22.43 -0.74
N SER A 278 -22.22 -22.86 0.52
CA SER A 278 -23.47 -23.38 1.10
C SER A 278 -24.52 -22.28 1.30
N MET A 279 -24.09 -21.04 1.49
CA MET A 279 -24.93 -19.84 1.56
C MET A 279 -25.26 -19.28 0.17
N GLY A 280 -24.62 -19.78 -0.89
CA GLY A 280 -24.75 -19.27 -2.26
C GLY A 280 -24.07 -17.91 -2.46
N MET A 281 -22.99 -17.66 -1.72
CA MET A 281 -22.16 -16.45 -1.77
C MET A 281 -20.75 -16.80 -2.23
N SER A 282 -20.09 -15.88 -2.92
CA SER A 282 -18.63 -15.88 -3.16
C SER A 282 -17.88 -15.16 -2.03
N VAL A 283 -16.54 -15.20 -2.03
CA VAL A 283 -15.75 -14.36 -1.13
C VAL A 283 -15.95 -12.88 -1.48
N ILE A 284 -16.05 -12.54 -2.76
CA ILE A 284 -16.37 -11.18 -3.21
C ILE A 284 -17.72 -10.71 -2.65
N ASP A 285 -18.75 -11.57 -2.63
CA ASP A 285 -20.06 -11.23 -2.04
C ASP A 285 -19.94 -10.97 -0.53
N LEU A 286 -19.10 -11.74 0.17
CA LEU A 286 -18.81 -11.53 1.60
C LEU A 286 -18.06 -10.21 1.84
N LEU A 287 -17.00 -9.94 1.07
CA LEU A 287 -16.21 -8.70 1.17
C LEU A 287 -17.05 -7.46 0.80
N SER A 288 -18.08 -7.64 -0.02
CA SER A 288 -19.00 -6.56 -0.41
C SER A 288 -20.16 -6.35 0.57
N ASP A 289 -20.36 -7.26 1.54
CA ASP A 289 -21.42 -7.21 2.54
C ASP A 289 -20.84 -7.12 3.95
N ALA A 290 -20.43 -5.91 4.33
CA ALA A 290 -19.83 -5.64 5.64
C ALA A 290 -20.73 -6.05 6.81
N GLU A 291 -22.07 -5.99 6.67
CA GLU A 291 -23.00 -6.41 7.74
C GLU A 291 -22.94 -7.93 7.94
N THR A 292 -22.94 -8.69 6.85
CA THR A 292 -22.77 -10.15 6.90
C THR A 292 -21.39 -10.54 7.39
N ALA A 293 -20.32 -9.89 6.90
CA ALA A 293 -18.95 -10.15 7.35
C ALA A 293 -18.77 -9.83 8.84
N GLU A 294 -19.26 -8.69 9.31
CA GLU A 294 -19.20 -8.29 10.73
C GLU A 294 -19.97 -9.29 11.58
N THR A 295 -21.15 -9.71 11.14
CA THR A 295 -21.99 -10.68 11.86
C THR A 295 -21.29 -12.03 12.00
N ILE A 296 -20.69 -12.54 10.91
CA ILE A 296 -19.96 -13.80 10.92
C ILE A 296 -18.75 -13.69 11.83
N LEU A 297 -17.87 -12.69 11.64
CA LEU A 297 -16.65 -12.54 12.43
C LEU A 297 -16.94 -12.29 13.91
N SER A 298 -17.91 -11.44 14.24
CA SER A 298 -18.34 -11.21 15.63
C SER A 298 -18.80 -12.49 16.33
N TYR A 299 -19.34 -13.46 15.58
CA TYR A 299 -19.78 -14.74 16.13
C TYR A 299 -18.63 -15.74 16.38
N HIS A 300 -17.46 -15.51 15.79
CA HIS A 300 -16.26 -16.32 16.02
C HIS A 300 -15.38 -15.83 17.17
N VAL A 301 -15.61 -14.59 17.63
CA VAL A 301 -14.83 -13.95 18.68
C VAL A 301 -15.52 -14.10 20.04
N VAL A 302 -14.78 -14.56 21.04
CA VAL A 302 -15.15 -14.51 22.46
C VAL A 302 -14.21 -13.52 23.14
N ALA A 303 -14.76 -12.38 23.58
CA ALA A 303 -13.99 -11.31 24.20
C ALA A 303 -13.99 -11.42 25.73
N GLY A 304 -12.87 -11.03 26.36
CA GLY A 304 -12.73 -10.92 27.81
C GLY A 304 -12.21 -12.17 28.52
N GLU A 305 -11.93 -13.27 27.80
CA GLU A 305 -11.31 -14.47 28.35
C GLU A 305 -10.39 -15.16 27.32
N THR A 306 -9.26 -15.70 27.78
CA THR A 306 -8.38 -16.60 27.01
C THR A 306 -8.64 -18.02 27.50
N LEU A 307 -9.21 -18.86 26.65
CA LEU A 307 -9.61 -20.22 26.98
C LEU A 307 -8.81 -21.20 26.15
N MET A 308 -7.80 -21.82 26.75
CA MET A 308 -7.08 -22.91 26.11
C MET A 308 -7.98 -24.15 26.03
N SER A 309 -7.63 -25.10 25.18
CA SER A 309 -8.38 -26.34 24.96
C SER A 309 -8.55 -27.14 26.27
N GLY A 310 -7.60 -27.01 27.21
CA GLY A 310 -7.68 -27.59 28.55
C GLY A 310 -8.66 -26.89 29.50
N ASP A 311 -9.04 -25.64 29.24
CA ASP A 311 -10.02 -24.87 30.00
C ASP A 311 -11.45 -25.14 29.52
N LEU A 312 -11.60 -25.61 28.28
CA LEU A 312 -12.87 -26.00 27.69
C LEU A 312 -13.44 -27.25 28.37
N THR A 313 -14.76 -27.24 28.64
CA THR A 313 -15.45 -28.38 29.26
C THR A 313 -16.69 -28.80 28.48
N ASP A 314 -17.01 -30.09 28.51
CA ASP A 314 -18.19 -30.63 27.83
C ASP A 314 -19.49 -29.97 28.33
N GLY A 315 -20.23 -29.36 27.40
CA GLY A 315 -21.45 -28.60 27.68
C GLY A 315 -21.22 -27.17 28.17
N MET A 316 -20.00 -26.63 28.06
CA MET A 316 -19.70 -25.21 28.31
C MET A 316 -20.40 -24.32 27.27
N THR A 317 -20.88 -23.16 27.70
CA THR A 317 -21.45 -22.14 26.82
C THR A 317 -20.61 -20.88 26.92
N LEU A 318 -20.28 -20.27 25.77
CA LEU A 318 -19.47 -19.05 25.65
C LEU A 318 -20.31 -17.95 24.99
N GLU A 319 -20.27 -16.73 25.53
CA GLU A 319 -20.87 -15.56 24.87
C GLU A 319 -19.89 -15.01 23.82
N THR A 320 -20.39 -14.68 22.63
CA THR A 320 -19.57 -14.12 21.54
C THR A 320 -19.59 -12.60 21.55
N ALA A 321 -18.74 -11.97 20.73
CA ALA A 321 -18.75 -10.53 20.50
C ALA A 321 -20.03 -10.06 19.77
N LEU A 322 -20.72 -10.96 19.07
CA LEU A 322 -22.06 -10.70 18.52
C LEU A 322 -23.08 -10.64 19.66
N GLU A 323 -23.84 -9.54 19.77
CA GLU A 323 -24.80 -9.34 20.87
C GLU A 323 -25.82 -10.48 20.95
N GLY A 324 -25.76 -11.27 22.04
CA GLY A 324 -26.67 -12.40 22.27
C GLY A 324 -26.28 -13.69 21.54
N GLY A 325 -25.10 -13.75 20.91
CA GLY A 325 -24.54 -14.96 20.35
C GLY A 325 -23.97 -15.88 21.43
N GLU A 326 -24.28 -17.19 21.34
CA GLU A 326 -23.78 -18.21 22.27
C GLU A 326 -23.17 -19.38 21.49
N LEU A 327 -21.96 -19.78 21.87
CA LEU A 327 -21.31 -21.01 21.38
C LEU A 327 -21.44 -22.11 22.43
N THR A 328 -21.63 -23.35 21.98
CA THR A 328 -21.67 -24.54 22.84
C THR A 328 -20.48 -25.44 22.56
N ILE A 329 -19.73 -25.78 23.60
CA ILE A 329 -18.62 -26.72 23.53
C ILE A 329 -19.12 -28.14 23.79
N SER A 330 -18.68 -29.09 22.97
CA SER A 330 -18.82 -30.52 23.25
C SER A 330 -17.47 -31.22 23.14
N ILE A 331 -17.18 -32.12 24.09
CA ILE A 331 -15.93 -32.89 24.12
C ILE A 331 -16.27 -34.36 24.01
N THR A 332 -15.80 -34.99 22.94
CA THR A 332 -16.07 -36.40 22.64
C THR A 332 -14.76 -37.20 22.57
N ASP A 333 -14.87 -38.51 22.31
CA ASP A 333 -13.69 -39.34 22.05
C ASP A 333 -12.94 -38.90 20.76
N ASP A 334 -13.61 -38.14 19.88
CA ASP A 334 -13.10 -37.68 18.58
C ASP A 334 -12.48 -36.26 18.63
N GLY A 335 -12.56 -35.54 19.77
CA GLY A 335 -11.95 -34.20 19.93
C GLY A 335 -12.86 -33.16 20.59
N VAL A 336 -12.45 -31.89 20.50
CA VAL A 336 -13.21 -30.71 20.94
C VAL A 336 -14.00 -30.16 19.76
N PHE A 337 -15.28 -29.83 20.01
CA PHE A 337 -16.18 -29.27 19.01
C PHE A 337 -16.86 -28.01 19.56
N VAL A 338 -17.05 -27.01 18.70
CA VAL A 338 -17.77 -25.77 18.98
C VAL A 338 -18.96 -25.68 18.03
N ASN A 339 -20.19 -25.68 18.56
CA ASN A 339 -21.43 -25.75 17.77
C ASN A 339 -21.40 -26.87 16.70
N ASP A 340 -20.92 -28.06 17.07
CA ASP A 340 -20.74 -29.24 16.21
C ASP A 340 -19.63 -29.15 15.13
N ILE A 341 -18.86 -28.05 15.07
CA ILE A 341 -17.68 -27.87 14.22
C ILE A 341 -16.42 -28.29 14.99
N ALA A 342 -15.50 -29.04 14.36
CA ALA A 342 -14.32 -29.55 15.04
C ALA A 342 -13.24 -28.47 15.17
N VAL A 343 -12.59 -28.43 16.33
CA VAL A 343 -11.32 -27.71 16.49
C VAL A 343 -10.22 -28.60 15.94
N VAL A 344 -9.59 -28.18 14.83
CA VAL A 344 -8.54 -28.95 14.15
C VAL A 344 -7.14 -28.59 14.64
N THR A 345 -6.91 -27.32 14.97
CA THR A 345 -5.66 -26.86 15.56
C THR A 345 -5.99 -26.05 16.82
N PRO A 346 -5.96 -26.66 18.00
CA PRO A 346 -6.19 -25.94 19.24
C PRO A 346 -4.94 -25.16 19.67
N ASP A 347 -5.15 -24.17 20.54
CA ASP A 347 -4.08 -23.52 21.34
C ASP A 347 -2.99 -22.83 20.50
N VAL A 348 -3.37 -22.14 19.43
CA VAL A 348 -2.46 -21.21 18.73
C VAL A 348 -2.38 -19.94 19.60
N GLU A 349 -1.29 -19.81 20.35
CA GLU A 349 -1.09 -18.71 21.28
C GLU A 349 -0.83 -17.38 20.56
N ALA A 350 -1.42 -16.31 21.07
CA ALA A 350 -1.24 -14.94 20.59
C ALA A 350 -1.05 -14.01 21.80
N SER A 351 -0.37 -12.87 21.62
CA SER A 351 -0.08 -11.93 22.72
C SER A 351 -1.34 -11.37 23.39
N ASN A 352 -2.42 -11.25 22.63
CA ASN A 352 -3.72 -10.78 23.12
C ASN A 352 -4.78 -11.89 23.26
N GLY A 353 -4.43 -13.17 23.15
CA GLY A 353 -5.38 -14.25 23.36
C GLY A 353 -4.98 -15.63 22.83
N VAL A 354 -5.97 -16.39 22.37
CA VAL A 354 -5.75 -17.71 21.77
C VAL A 354 -6.64 -17.89 20.54
N ILE A 355 -6.08 -18.53 19.52
CA ILE A 355 -6.79 -18.97 18.32
C ILE A 355 -6.99 -20.49 18.40
N HIS A 356 -8.21 -20.94 18.14
CA HIS A 356 -8.55 -22.33 17.87
C HIS A 356 -8.97 -22.43 16.41
N VAL A 357 -8.15 -23.05 15.57
CA VAL A 357 -8.50 -23.23 14.15
C VAL A 357 -9.60 -24.28 14.05
N ILE A 358 -10.65 -23.98 13.30
CA ILE A 358 -11.84 -24.82 13.14
C ILE A 358 -12.07 -25.25 11.68
N ASP A 359 -12.67 -26.43 11.48
CA ASP A 359 -12.94 -27.01 10.14
C ASP A 359 -14.30 -26.62 9.55
N GLY A 360 -14.84 -25.49 9.97
CA GLY A 360 -16.13 -24.97 9.52
C GLY A 360 -16.31 -23.53 9.98
N VAL A 361 -17.39 -22.90 9.56
CA VAL A 361 -17.72 -21.52 9.93
C VAL A 361 -18.85 -21.53 10.95
N LEU A 362 -18.63 -20.88 12.08
CA LEU A 362 -19.67 -20.63 13.07
C LEU A 362 -20.67 -19.62 12.50
N LEU A 363 -21.88 -20.08 12.24
CA LEU A 363 -22.98 -19.21 11.81
C LEU A 363 -23.97 -18.98 12.96
N PRO A 364 -24.43 -17.74 13.17
CA PRO A 364 -25.51 -17.45 14.09
C PRO A 364 -26.77 -18.28 13.77
N PRO A 365 -27.60 -18.67 14.76
CA PRO A 365 -28.75 -19.54 14.55
C PRO A 365 -29.77 -19.03 13.53
N ASP A 366 -29.89 -17.70 13.42
CA ASP A 366 -30.80 -17.04 12.46
C ASP A 366 -30.29 -17.15 11.02
N MET A 367 -28.97 -17.32 10.81
CA MET A 367 -28.36 -17.57 9.50
C MET A 367 -28.32 -19.08 9.18
N ALA A 368 -28.19 -19.94 10.19
CA ALA A 368 -28.13 -21.39 10.04
C ALA A 368 -29.50 -22.05 9.74
N ALA A 369 -30.62 -21.37 10.00
CA ALA A 369 -31.97 -21.94 9.93
C ALA A 369 -32.61 -21.94 8.53
N ASP A 370 -32.02 -21.28 7.54
CA ASP A 370 -32.64 -21.05 6.21
C ASP A 370 -32.27 -22.08 5.13
N GLY A 371 -31.62 -23.19 5.49
CA GLY A 371 -31.22 -24.26 4.57
C GLY A 371 -32.35 -25.07 3.89
N ASP A 372 -33.62 -24.65 3.97
CA ASP A 372 -34.78 -25.40 3.44
C ASP A 372 -35.75 -24.59 2.53
N GLU A 373 -35.48 -23.32 2.19
CA GLU A 373 -36.26 -22.62 1.15
C GLU A 373 -35.36 -22.11 0.00
N GLU A 374 -35.32 -22.93 -1.06
CA GLU A 374 -35.09 -22.59 -2.47
C GLU A 374 -34.61 -21.15 -2.69
N GLY A 375 -33.28 -20.97 -2.64
CA GLY A 375 -32.55 -19.71 -2.77
C GLY A 375 -33.12 -18.82 -3.86
N ALA A 376 -33.97 -17.89 -3.44
CA ALA A 376 -34.27 -16.71 -4.23
C ALA A 376 -33.05 -15.81 -4.06
N ALA A 377 -32.21 -15.74 -5.11
CA ALA A 377 -31.22 -14.70 -5.27
C ALA A 377 -31.85 -13.36 -4.85
N ALA A 378 -31.42 -12.85 -3.69
CA ALA A 378 -31.67 -11.46 -3.35
C ALA A 378 -30.92 -10.64 -4.42
N PRO A 379 -31.58 -9.67 -5.07
CA PRO A 379 -30.90 -8.87 -6.07
C PRO A 379 -29.74 -8.16 -5.39
N MET A 380 -28.53 -8.21 -5.99
CA MET A 380 -27.42 -7.30 -5.70
C MET A 380 -27.95 -5.87 -5.67
N GLY A 381 -28.29 -5.42 -4.47
CA GLY A 381 -28.81 -4.08 -4.24
C GLY A 381 -27.64 -3.14 -4.25
N LEU A 382 -27.67 -2.16 -5.15
CA LEU A 382 -26.81 -0.96 -5.10
C LEU A 382 -26.57 -0.55 -3.63
N PRO A 383 -25.34 -0.21 -3.23
CA PRO A 383 -25.06 0.20 -1.87
C PRO A 383 -26.01 1.33 -1.47
N VAL A 384 -26.54 1.22 -0.26
CA VAL A 384 -27.28 2.31 0.38
C VAL A 384 -26.38 3.53 0.36
N LEU A 385 -26.83 4.64 -0.23
CA LEU A 385 -26.18 5.96 -0.16
C LEU A 385 -25.68 6.21 1.26
N LEU A 386 -24.39 6.02 1.49
CA LEU A 386 -23.75 6.36 2.75
C LEU A 386 -23.80 7.88 2.86
N LYS A 387 -24.49 8.35 3.89
CA LYS A 387 -24.63 9.79 4.15
C LYS A 387 -23.39 10.25 4.92
N PRO A 388 -22.73 11.35 4.54
CA PRO A 388 -21.53 11.86 5.21
C PRO A 388 -21.69 11.99 6.71
N ALA A 389 -20.62 11.66 7.45
CA ALA A 389 -20.59 11.47 8.91
C ALA A 389 -20.96 12.72 9.73
N ASN A 390 -21.00 13.92 9.13
CA ASN A 390 -21.37 15.15 9.82
C ASN A 390 -22.89 15.40 9.85
N GLN A 391 -23.58 14.59 10.66
CA GLN A 391 -24.94 14.89 11.11
C GLN A 391 -24.95 15.85 12.29
N ASP A 392 -24.71 17.14 12.02
CA ASP A 392 -25.19 18.25 12.87
C ASP A 392 -25.29 19.59 12.09
N GLY A 393 -25.60 19.54 10.80
CA GLY A 393 -26.36 20.60 10.11
C GLY A 393 -25.74 22.01 10.06
N GLU A 394 -24.51 22.14 9.58
CA GLU A 394 -24.02 23.28 8.78
C GLU A 394 -22.74 22.77 8.08
N GLY A 395 -22.72 22.69 6.74
CA GLY A 395 -21.52 22.28 6.02
C GLY A 395 -20.37 23.26 6.25
N ASP A 396 -19.13 22.79 6.21
CA ASP A 396 -17.97 23.65 6.31
C ASP A 396 -17.92 24.56 5.07
N MET A 397 -18.04 25.87 5.29
CA MET A 397 -18.18 26.87 4.24
C MET A 397 -16.83 27.50 3.95
N VAL A 398 -16.25 27.15 2.80
CA VAL A 398 -15.05 27.83 2.29
C VAL A 398 -15.48 29.15 1.66
N THR A 399 -14.86 30.25 2.07
CA THR A 399 -15.09 31.58 1.50
C THR A 399 -13.84 32.09 0.81
N ILE A 400 -13.95 32.41 -0.48
CA ILE A 400 -12.86 32.83 -1.35
C ILE A 400 -13.14 34.27 -1.78
N GLY A 401 -12.21 35.18 -1.49
CA GLY A 401 -12.38 36.58 -1.82
C GLY A 401 -12.61 36.82 -3.31
N ALA A 402 -13.35 37.88 -3.66
CA ALA A 402 -13.63 38.22 -5.07
C ALA A 402 -12.40 38.41 -5.99
N ASP A 403 -11.23 38.69 -5.39
CA ASP A 403 -9.94 38.83 -6.08
C ASP A 403 -8.97 37.65 -5.81
N GLU A 404 -9.44 36.59 -5.13
CA GLU A 404 -8.67 35.39 -4.78
C GLU A 404 -9.03 34.22 -5.70
N ALA A 405 -8.07 33.30 -5.85
CA ALA A 405 -8.26 32.11 -6.66
C ALA A 405 -8.91 30.99 -5.84
N VAL A 406 -9.71 30.15 -6.51
CA VAL A 406 -10.15 28.86 -5.99
C VAL A 406 -8.95 27.92 -6.00
N VAL A 407 -8.61 27.31 -4.87
CA VAL A 407 -7.46 26.40 -4.80
C VAL A 407 -7.93 24.94 -4.77
N LEU A 408 -7.45 24.14 -5.72
CA LEU A 408 -7.55 22.68 -5.66
C LEU A 408 -6.22 22.10 -5.17
N GLY A 409 -6.28 21.09 -4.31
CA GLY A 409 -5.10 20.29 -3.97
C GLY A 409 -4.84 19.21 -5.01
N LEU A 410 -3.58 18.94 -5.32
CA LEU A 410 -3.14 17.75 -6.05
C LEU A 410 -2.15 16.98 -5.19
N ALA A 411 -2.52 15.76 -4.79
CA ALA A 411 -1.63 14.80 -4.15
C ALA A 411 -1.24 13.72 -5.18
N THR A 412 0.05 13.62 -5.51
CA THR A 412 0.54 12.62 -6.48
C THR A 412 2.01 12.30 -6.27
N GLY A 413 2.49 11.13 -6.71
CA GLY A 413 3.87 10.70 -6.50
C GLY A 413 4.82 11.29 -7.55
N LEU A 414 5.56 12.33 -7.21
CA LEU A 414 6.41 13.08 -8.14
C LEU A 414 7.90 12.67 -8.08
N SER A 415 8.22 11.75 -7.19
CA SER A 415 9.55 11.19 -7.00
C SER A 415 9.50 9.68 -6.76
N GLY A 416 10.67 9.03 -6.82
CA GLY A 416 10.80 7.57 -6.72
C GLY A 416 10.92 6.89 -8.10
N GLU A 417 11.85 5.94 -8.18
CA GLU A 417 12.01 5.04 -9.34
C GLU A 417 10.76 4.15 -9.46
N GLY A 418 10.22 3.97 -10.66
CA GLY A 418 8.98 3.23 -10.88
C GLY A 418 7.69 4.01 -10.59
N ILE A 419 7.79 5.17 -9.93
CA ILE A 419 6.65 5.93 -9.41
C ILE A 419 6.48 7.28 -10.12
N ALA A 420 7.56 8.06 -10.26
CA ALA A 420 7.48 9.42 -10.77
C ALA A 420 6.76 9.56 -12.13
N PRO A 421 6.90 8.64 -13.11
CA PRO A 421 6.15 8.72 -14.37
C PRO A 421 4.63 8.72 -14.19
N LEU A 422 4.11 7.97 -13.22
CA LEU A 422 2.68 7.91 -12.91
C LEU A 422 2.19 9.27 -12.40
N GLY A 423 2.92 9.88 -11.47
CA GLY A 423 2.48 11.14 -10.88
C GLY A 423 2.64 12.34 -11.80
N ILE A 424 3.68 12.32 -12.66
CA ILE A 424 3.85 13.31 -13.73
C ILE A 424 2.70 13.23 -14.73
N ASP A 425 2.27 12.02 -15.11
CA ASP A 425 1.12 11.81 -16.00
C ASP A 425 -0.16 12.44 -15.42
N ILE A 426 -0.45 12.16 -14.15
CA ILE A 426 -1.58 12.72 -13.41
C ILE A 426 -1.50 14.24 -13.34
N GLN A 427 -0.35 14.80 -12.94
CA GLN A 427 -0.18 16.25 -12.83
C GLN A 427 -0.45 16.93 -14.17
N ARG A 428 0.08 16.39 -15.27
CA ARG A 428 -0.13 16.95 -16.61
C ARG A 428 -1.58 16.86 -17.08
N GLY A 429 -2.31 15.82 -16.67
CA GLY A 429 -3.76 15.71 -16.88
C GLY A 429 -4.53 16.84 -16.19
N VAL A 430 -4.20 17.14 -14.93
CA VAL A 430 -4.79 18.27 -14.18
C VAL A 430 -4.41 19.61 -14.81
N GLU A 431 -3.15 19.80 -15.18
CA GLU A 431 -2.66 21.04 -15.80
C GLU A 431 -3.39 21.35 -17.11
N LEU A 432 -3.60 20.34 -17.97
CA LEU A 432 -4.36 20.51 -19.22
C LEU A 432 -5.85 20.80 -18.97
N ALA A 433 -6.45 20.22 -17.92
CA ALA A 433 -7.83 20.56 -17.53
C ALA A 433 -7.95 22.03 -17.11
N LEU A 434 -6.97 22.54 -16.34
CA LEU A 434 -6.94 23.95 -15.93
C LEU A 434 -6.52 24.90 -17.05
N GLU A 435 -5.78 24.44 -18.07
CA GLU A 435 -5.56 25.22 -19.29
C GLU A 435 -6.86 25.41 -20.07
N ASP A 436 -7.70 24.37 -20.17
CA ASP A 436 -9.01 24.45 -20.80
C ASP A 436 -10.00 25.28 -20.01
N ARG A 437 -9.97 25.15 -18.68
CA ARG A 437 -10.90 25.80 -17.76
C ARG A 437 -10.12 26.48 -16.63
N PRO A 438 -9.49 27.62 -16.91
CA PRO A 438 -8.69 28.35 -15.92
C PRO A 438 -9.55 29.07 -14.87
N THR A 439 -10.87 29.10 -15.05
CA THR A 439 -11.80 29.81 -14.18
C THR A 439 -13.07 29.02 -13.94
N VAL A 440 -13.64 29.11 -12.73
CA VAL A 440 -15.02 28.71 -12.44
C VAL A 440 -15.97 29.90 -12.52
N MET A 441 -17.17 29.68 -13.05
CA MET A 441 -18.18 30.72 -13.27
C MET A 441 -19.35 30.63 -12.29
N ILE A 442 -19.51 31.62 -11.41
CA ILE A 442 -20.64 31.73 -10.48
C ILE A 442 -21.57 32.86 -10.93
N GLY A 443 -22.55 32.49 -11.75
CA GLY A 443 -23.40 33.47 -12.44
C GLY A 443 -22.61 34.24 -13.49
N ASP A 444 -22.40 35.55 -13.27
CA ASP A 444 -21.59 36.41 -14.15
C ASP A 444 -20.17 36.66 -13.59
N ALA A 445 -19.86 36.14 -12.39
CA ALA A 445 -18.54 36.29 -11.76
C ALA A 445 -17.62 35.13 -12.15
N ALA A 446 -16.34 35.44 -12.39
CA ALA A 446 -15.30 34.48 -12.73
C ALA A 446 -14.26 34.48 -11.60
N PHE A 447 -13.87 33.29 -11.15
CA PHE A 447 -12.79 33.10 -10.18
C PHE A 447 -11.70 32.26 -10.86
N ASP A 448 -10.46 32.73 -10.81
CA ASP A 448 -9.31 31.96 -11.29
C ASP A 448 -9.15 30.70 -10.45
N VAL A 449 -8.68 29.63 -11.06
CA VAL A 449 -8.38 28.36 -10.37
C VAL A 449 -6.87 28.21 -10.25
N ALA A 450 -6.40 27.89 -9.05
CA ALA A 450 -5.03 27.58 -8.72
C ALA A 450 -4.91 26.14 -8.22
N LEU A 451 -3.71 25.59 -8.35
CA LEU A 451 -3.38 24.22 -7.95
C LEU A 451 -2.28 24.26 -6.88
N ASP A 452 -2.49 23.63 -5.73
CA ASP A 452 -1.44 23.31 -4.77
C ASP A 452 -1.00 21.85 -4.98
N VAL A 453 0.18 21.66 -5.60
CA VAL A 453 0.73 20.35 -5.92
C VAL A 453 1.64 19.88 -4.79
N GLN A 454 1.41 18.66 -4.30
CA GLN A 454 2.18 18.02 -3.26
C GLN A 454 2.61 16.62 -3.68
N ASP A 455 3.86 16.28 -3.37
CA ASP A 455 4.41 14.95 -3.57
C ASP A 455 3.96 14.04 -2.42
N ASP A 456 3.11 13.05 -2.72
CA ASP A 456 2.64 12.07 -1.74
C ASP A 456 3.58 10.85 -1.60
N LEU A 457 4.68 10.84 -2.34
CA LEU A 457 5.72 9.80 -2.35
C LEU A 457 5.18 8.38 -2.62
N CYS A 458 3.94 8.24 -3.11
CA CYS A 458 3.27 6.95 -3.26
C CYS A 458 3.30 6.08 -1.98
N SER A 459 3.28 6.71 -0.81
CA SER A 459 3.46 6.03 0.48
C SER A 459 2.38 6.40 1.48
N ALA A 460 2.19 5.56 2.51
CA ALA A 460 1.25 5.85 3.60
C ALA A 460 1.63 7.16 4.32
N ASP A 461 2.91 7.32 4.68
CA ASP A 461 3.42 8.52 5.36
C ASP A 461 3.28 9.77 4.51
N GLY A 462 3.63 9.69 3.22
CA GLY A 462 3.48 10.81 2.30
C GLY A 462 2.01 11.19 2.09
N GLY A 463 1.12 10.21 1.92
CA GLY A 463 -0.33 10.44 1.85
C GLY A 463 -0.88 11.11 3.11
N GLN A 464 -0.47 10.64 4.30
CA GLN A 464 -0.84 11.24 5.58
C GLN A 464 -0.31 12.68 5.70
N ALA A 465 0.95 12.93 5.35
CA ALA A 465 1.57 14.24 5.42
C ALA A 465 0.87 15.25 4.50
N VAL A 466 0.58 14.84 3.27
CA VAL A 466 -0.14 15.68 2.30
C VAL A 466 -1.57 15.94 2.75
N ALA A 467 -2.28 14.93 3.29
CA ALA A 467 -3.62 15.12 3.83
C ALA A 467 -3.63 16.13 4.98
N ASN A 468 -2.74 15.97 5.97
CA ASN A 468 -2.60 16.91 7.09
C ASN A 468 -2.30 18.34 6.62
N ARG A 469 -1.44 18.48 5.61
CA ARG A 469 -1.14 19.78 5.01
C ARG A 469 -2.39 20.40 4.38
N PHE A 470 -3.10 19.66 3.52
CA PHE A 470 -4.27 20.19 2.83
C PHE A 470 -5.41 20.53 3.78
N VAL A 471 -5.70 19.69 4.78
CA VAL A 471 -6.78 20.00 5.74
C VAL A 471 -6.45 21.21 6.63
N SER A 472 -5.16 21.53 6.81
CA SER A 472 -4.71 22.74 7.53
C SER A 472 -4.84 24.04 6.72
N ASP A 473 -5.02 23.94 5.40
CA ASP A 473 -5.24 25.08 4.51
C ASP A 473 -6.72 25.19 4.13
N GLU A 474 -7.43 26.06 4.85
CA GLU A 474 -8.87 26.31 4.64
C GLU A 474 -9.21 26.83 3.23
N SER A 475 -8.22 27.26 2.42
CA SER A 475 -8.45 27.71 1.03
C SER A 475 -8.61 26.57 0.03
N ILE A 476 -8.19 25.35 0.38
CA ILE A 476 -8.33 24.16 -0.46
C ILE A 476 -9.80 23.75 -0.52
N VAL A 477 -10.38 23.73 -1.71
CA VAL A 477 -11.82 23.42 -1.89
C VAL A 477 -12.06 21.93 -2.05
N GLY A 478 -11.16 21.23 -2.73
CA GLY A 478 -11.21 19.79 -2.98
C GLY A 478 -9.84 19.28 -3.41
N VAL A 479 -9.66 17.96 -3.40
CA VAL A 479 -8.37 17.32 -3.65
C VAL A 479 -8.47 16.34 -4.82
N VAL A 480 -7.65 16.52 -5.85
CA VAL A 480 -7.38 15.48 -6.85
C VAL A 480 -6.25 14.61 -6.32
N GLY A 481 -6.45 13.28 -6.31
CA GLY A 481 -5.56 12.33 -5.65
C GLY A 481 -6.09 11.88 -4.27
N PRO A 482 -5.25 11.25 -3.42
CA PRO A 482 -3.85 10.82 -3.68
C PRO A 482 -3.70 9.82 -4.82
N MET A 483 -2.47 9.54 -5.22
CA MET A 483 -2.19 8.68 -6.38
C MET A 483 -2.19 7.18 -6.06
N CYS A 484 -1.47 6.76 -5.03
CA CYS A 484 -1.28 5.34 -4.73
C CYS A 484 -2.23 4.84 -3.64
N SER A 485 -2.66 3.58 -3.74
CA SER A 485 -3.58 2.98 -2.77
C SER A 485 -3.08 3.06 -1.32
N SER A 486 -1.76 2.96 -1.09
CA SER A 486 -1.10 3.21 0.20
C SER A 486 -1.36 4.62 0.74
N ALA A 487 -1.11 5.64 -0.09
CA ALA A 487 -1.37 7.04 0.23
C ALA A 487 -2.86 7.33 0.42
N CYS A 488 -3.72 6.72 -0.41
CA CYS A 488 -5.17 6.85 -0.30
C CYS A 488 -5.71 6.27 1.01
N ARG A 489 -5.27 5.07 1.43
CA ARG A 489 -5.68 4.47 2.71
C ARG A 489 -5.31 5.35 3.90
N ALA A 490 -4.12 5.95 3.88
CA ALA A 490 -3.65 6.82 4.95
C ALA A 490 -4.34 8.20 4.96
N ALA A 491 -4.67 8.75 3.78
CA ALA A 491 -5.27 10.07 3.64
C ALA A 491 -6.79 10.10 3.84
N ALA A 492 -7.49 9.06 3.40
CA ALA A 492 -8.96 8.97 3.43
C ALA A 492 -9.58 9.30 4.80
N PRO A 493 -9.14 8.72 5.94
CA PRO A 493 -9.71 9.04 7.24
C PRO A 493 -9.48 10.50 7.65
N ILE A 494 -8.37 11.11 7.25
CA ILE A 494 -8.04 12.51 7.57
C ILE A 494 -8.95 13.46 6.78
N PHE A 495 -9.13 13.20 5.49
CA PHE A 495 -10.05 13.98 4.67
C PHE A 495 -11.51 13.81 5.12
N ASP A 496 -11.94 12.58 5.44
CA ASP A 496 -13.30 12.32 5.92
C ASP A 496 -13.59 13.05 7.23
N ALA A 497 -12.69 12.94 8.21
CA ALA A 497 -12.82 13.61 9.50
C ALA A 497 -12.85 15.15 9.38
N ALA A 498 -12.12 15.70 8.40
CA ALA A 498 -12.07 17.13 8.12
C ALA A 498 -13.18 17.62 7.16
N GLY A 499 -13.98 16.72 6.57
CA GLY A 499 -15.03 17.06 5.62
C GLY A 499 -14.54 17.49 4.23
N TYR A 500 -13.31 17.13 3.85
CA TYR A 500 -12.76 17.39 2.51
C TYR A 500 -13.15 16.25 1.57
N THR A 501 -13.57 16.57 0.35
CA THR A 501 -13.81 15.57 -0.70
C THR A 501 -12.58 15.42 -1.58
N ASN A 502 -12.21 14.18 -1.86
CA ASN A 502 -11.16 13.87 -2.82
C ASN A 502 -11.68 12.98 -3.95
N ILE A 503 -11.08 13.11 -5.13
CA ILE A 503 -11.29 12.22 -6.28
C ILE A 503 -9.90 11.74 -6.72
N SER A 504 -9.58 10.49 -6.43
CA SER A 504 -8.34 9.88 -6.89
C SER A 504 -8.44 9.47 -8.37
N PRO A 505 -7.45 9.83 -9.22
CA PRO A 505 -7.42 9.38 -10.61
C PRO A 505 -6.80 7.99 -10.79
N SER A 506 -6.24 7.37 -9.74
CA SER A 506 -5.38 6.19 -9.90
C SER A 506 -5.36 5.21 -8.71
N CYS A 507 -6.00 5.51 -7.58
CA CYS A 507 -6.12 4.54 -6.49
C CYS A 507 -7.15 3.46 -6.85
N THR A 508 -6.67 2.26 -7.16
CA THR A 508 -7.49 1.15 -7.68
C THR A 508 -7.85 0.10 -6.62
N ALA A 509 -7.18 0.08 -5.45
CA ALA A 509 -7.43 -0.94 -4.42
C ALA A 509 -8.91 -0.99 -4.02
N PHE A 510 -9.50 -2.18 -4.06
CA PHE A 510 -10.95 -2.36 -4.05
C PHE A 510 -11.62 -1.89 -2.74
N ASP A 511 -10.92 -2.02 -1.62
CA ASP A 511 -11.41 -1.74 -0.26
C ASP A 511 -11.64 -0.24 0.03
N LEU A 512 -11.00 0.66 -0.72
CA LEU A 512 -11.05 2.10 -0.45
C LEU A 512 -12.46 2.69 -0.49
N THR A 513 -13.34 2.16 -1.34
CA THR A 513 -14.75 2.58 -1.46
C THR A 513 -15.71 1.73 -0.63
N LEU A 514 -15.21 0.64 -0.02
CA LEU A 514 -15.94 -0.21 0.92
C LEU A 514 -15.76 0.21 2.38
N SER A 515 -14.72 1.02 2.65
CA SER A 515 -14.31 1.48 3.99
C SER A 515 -15.30 2.44 4.69
N GLY A 516 -16.43 2.77 4.06
CA GLY A 516 -17.47 3.62 4.64
C GLY A 516 -17.18 5.13 4.58
N TYR A 517 -16.00 5.55 4.11
CA TYR A 517 -15.66 6.96 3.95
C TYR A 517 -16.54 7.63 2.89
N THR A 518 -16.93 8.86 3.19
CA THR A 518 -17.81 9.67 2.34
C THR A 518 -17.05 10.74 1.56
N SER A 519 -15.84 11.07 2.01
CA SER A 519 -14.88 11.94 1.33
C SER A 519 -14.22 11.31 0.11
N PHE A 520 -13.94 10.00 0.17
CA PHE A 520 -13.13 9.31 -0.84
C PHE A 520 -13.92 8.98 -2.09
N ASN A 521 -13.41 9.36 -3.25
CA ASN A 521 -13.97 8.95 -4.53
C ASN A 521 -12.83 8.58 -5.46
N ARG A 522 -13.12 7.80 -6.50
CA ARG A 522 -12.14 7.51 -7.56
C ARG A 522 -12.75 7.72 -8.94
N ALA A 523 -11.94 8.20 -9.87
CA ALA A 523 -12.26 8.38 -11.29
C ALA A 523 -11.66 7.25 -12.16
N VAL A 524 -11.30 6.13 -11.55
CA VAL A 524 -10.58 5.01 -12.17
C VAL A 524 -11.23 3.69 -11.81
N THR A 525 -11.08 2.69 -12.69
CA THR A 525 -11.58 1.34 -12.46
C THR A 525 -10.89 0.68 -11.26
N SER A 526 -11.67 0.04 -10.39
CA SER A 526 -11.20 -0.72 -9.24
C SER A 526 -10.53 -2.05 -9.61
N ASP A 527 -9.57 -2.48 -8.79
CA ASP A 527 -8.87 -3.76 -8.90
C ASP A 527 -9.82 -4.96 -8.75
N ALA A 528 -10.97 -4.79 -8.08
CA ALA A 528 -12.04 -5.80 -8.04
C ALA A 528 -12.51 -6.20 -9.45
N PHE A 529 -12.49 -5.27 -10.40
CA PHE A 529 -12.87 -5.54 -11.79
C PHE A 529 -11.65 -5.91 -12.64
N GLN A 530 -10.53 -5.20 -12.44
CA GLN A 530 -9.32 -5.43 -13.22
C GLN A 530 -8.73 -6.82 -12.98
N GLY A 531 -8.67 -7.29 -11.73
CA GLY A 531 -8.17 -8.61 -11.38
C GLY A 531 -8.97 -9.74 -12.04
N VAL A 532 -10.30 -9.64 -12.02
CA VAL A 532 -11.22 -10.59 -12.70
C VAL A 532 -10.97 -10.61 -14.21
N LEU A 533 -10.89 -9.44 -14.83
CA LEU A 533 -10.64 -9.33 -16.27
C LEU A 533 -9.23 -9.84 -16.64
N ALA A 534 -8.23 -9.62 -15.78
CA ALA A 534 -6.89 -10.16 -15.96
C ALA A 534 -6.87 -11.68 -15.89
N ALA A 535 -7.53 -12.29 -14.91
CA ALA A 535 -7.66 -13.74 -14.79
C ALA A 535 -8.32 -14.36 -16.02
N GLU A 536 -9.41 -13.75 -16.50
CA GLU A 536 -10.11 -14.16 -17.72
C GLU A 536 -9.21 -14.07 -18.96
N PHE A 537 -8.47 -12.98 -19.12
CA PHE A 537 -7.52 -12.83 -20.22
C PHE A 537 -6.40 -13.87 -20.15
N ILE A 538 -5.80 -14.07 -18.98
CA ILE A 538 -4.72 -15.04 -18.75
C ILE A 538 -5.20 -16.47 -19.07
N PHE A 539 -6.38 -16.85 -18.55
CA PHE A 539 -6.88 -18.21 -18.70
C PHE A 539 -7.43 -18.48 -20.10
N ASN A 540 -8.26 -17.59 -20.65
CA ASN A 540 -8.99 -17.85 -21.89
C ASN A 540 -8.26 -17.38 -23.15
N GLU A 541 -7.55 -16.26 -23.10
CA GLU A 541 -6.86 -15.69 -24.27
C GLU A 541 -5.38 -16.10 -24.32
N LEU A 542 -4.65 -16.00 -23.21
CA LEU A 542 -3.25 -16.46 -23.16
C LEU A 542 -3.14 -17.98 -23.02
N GLY A 543 -4.18 -18.63 -22.47
CA GLY A 543 -4.24 -20.08 -22.36
C GLY A 543 -3.41 -20.67 -21.21
N ALA A 544 -2.95 -19.85 -20.27
CA ALA A 544 -2.23 -20.30 -19.09
C ALA A 544 -3.15 -21.13 -18.17
N ARG A 545 -2.59 -22.16 -17.54
CA ARG A 545 -3.31 -23.04 -16.60
C ARG A 545 -2.61 -23.12 -15.25
N SER A 546 -1.28 -23.01 -15.22
CA SER A 546 -0.51 -22.81 -14.00
C SER A 546 0.19 -21.46 -14.03
N ILE A 547 0.08 -20.67 -12.96
CA ILE A 547 0.79 -19.37 -12.87
C ILE A 547 1.55 -19.24 -11.56
N ALA A 548 2.61 -18.44 -11.58
CA ALA A 548 3.21 -17.90 -10.37
C ALA A 548 2.71 -16.47 -10.16
N THR A 549 2.53 -16.08 -8.90
CA THR A 549 2.12 -14.73 -8.52
C THR A 549 3.20 -14.07 -7.68
N VAL A 550 3.46 -12.79 -7.96
CA VAL A 550 4.43 -11.97 -7.21
C VAL A 550 3.78 -10.61 -6.93
N HIS A 551 3.90 -10.09 -5.72
CA HIS A 551 3.49 -8.71 -5.42
C HIS A 551 4.62 -7.92 -4.77
N ASP A 552 4.53 -6.59 -4.77
CA ASP A 552 5.53 -5.68 -4.19
C ASP A 552 5.29 -5.32 -2.71
N GLY A 553 4.41 -6.07 -2.03
CA GLY A 553 3.99 -5.80 -0.66
C GLY A 553 3.12 -4.55 -0.48
N SER A 554 2.79 -3.82 -1.54
CA SER A 554 1.93 -2.64 -1.42
C SER A 554 0.45 -3.03 -1.31
N PRO A 555 -0.38 -2.20 -0.65
CA PRO A 555 -1.84 -2.26 -0.69
C PRO A 555 -2.46 -2.48 -2.08
N TYR A 556 -1.82 -1.93 -3.11
CA TYR A 556 -2.22 -2.08 -4.50
C TYR A 556 -1.85 -3.46 -5.05
N GLY A 557 -0.55 -3.77 -5.05
CA GLY A 557 -0.03 -4.98 -5.67
C GLY A 557 -0.58 -6.25 -5.04
N GLU A 558 -0.63 -6.30 -3.71
CA GLU A 558 -1.17 -7.44 -2.96
C GLU A 558 -2.67 -7.63 -3.21
N GLY A 559 -3.46 -6.56 -3.04
CA GLY A 559 -4.92 -6.63 -3.22
C GLY A 559 -5.32 -7.04 -4.64
N LEU A 560 -4.61 -6.55 -5.64
CA LEU A 560 -4.81 -6.93 -7.03
C LEU A 560 -4.47 -8.41 -7.29
N VAL A 561 -3.34 -8.89 -6.77
CA VAL A 561 -2.93 -10.30 -6.90
C VAL A 561 -3.94 -11.23 -6.24
N VAL A 562 -4.51 -10.85 -5.09
CA VAL A 562 -5.57 -11.63 -4.42
C VAL A 562 -6.80 -11.77 -5.32
N VAL A 563 -7.34 -10.66 -5.83
CA VAL A 563 -8.54 -10.68 -6.70
C VAL A 563 -8.28 -11.50 -7.98
N MET A 564 -7.13 -11.32 -8.61
CA MET A 564 -6.77 -12.05 -9.82
C MET A 564 -6.63 -13.54 -9.56
N THR A 565 -5.97 -13.91 -8.45
CA THR A 565 -5.77 -15.31 -8.04
C THR A 565 -7.11 -16.02 -7.86
N GLU A 566 -8.03 -15.42 -7.11
CA GLU A 566 -9.35 -16.00 -6.86
C GLU A 566 -10.10 -16.24 -8.18
N ALA A 567 -10.18 -15.21 -9.04
CA ALA A 567 -10.85 -15.34 -10.32
C ALA A 567 -10.17 -16.37 -11.24
N PHE A 568 -8.85 -16.52 -11.19
CA PHE A 568 -8.12 -17.49 -12.00
C PHE A 568 -8.37 -18.93 -11.54
N GLU A 569 -8.42 -19.17 -10.23
CA GLU A 569 -8.75 -20.46 -9.65
C GLU A 569 -10.21 -20.87 -9.93
N GLU A 570 -11.15 -19.93 -9.89
CA GLU A 570 -12.56 -20.17 -10.26
C GLU A 570 -12.72 -20.63 -11.72
N LEU A 571 -11.88 -20.13 -12.62
CA LEU A 571 -11.80 -20.59 -14.01
C LEU A 571 -11.17 -21.99 -14.15
N GLY A 572 -10.58 -22.52 -13.08
CA GLY A 572 -9.90 -23.81 -13.00
C GLY A 572 -8.40 -23.73 -13.26
N GLY A 573 -7.79 -22.55 -13.07
CA GLY A 573 -6.35 -22.37 -13.03
C GLY A 573 -5.74 -22.82 -11.69
N GLU A 574 -4.41 -22.93 -11.66
CA GLU A 574 -3.63 -23.34 -10.49
C GLU A 574 -2.53 -22.30 -10.21
N ILE A 575 -2.43 -21.84 -8.96
CA ILE A 575 -1.28 -21.04 -8.51
C ILE A 575 -0.19 -22.00 -8.02
N VAL A 576 0.91 -22.08 -8.76
CA VAL A 576 2.00 -23.02 -8.46
C VAL A 576 3.10 -22.40 -7.59
N ALA A 577 3.17 -21.07 -7.55
CA ALA A 577 4.03 -20.32 -6.65
C ALA A 577 3.38 -18.96 -6.32
N ALA A 578 3.55 -18.48 -5.09
CA ALA A 578 3.12 -17.16 -4.64
C ALA A 578 4.19 -16.60 -3.73
N ASP A 579 4.66 -15.38 -4.01
CA ASP A 579 5.73 -14.74 -3.25
C ASP A 579 5.63 -13.21 -3.32
N ALA A 580 6.51 -12.51 -2.60
CA ALA A 580 6.57 -11.06 -2.57
C ALA A 580 8.00 -10.54 -2.77
N VAL A 581 8.09 -9.32 -3.29
CA VAL A 581 9.31 -8.50 -3.30
C VAL A 581 9.05 -7.22 -2.52
N SER A 582 10.09 -6.54 -2.05
CA SER A 582 9.95 -5.21 -1.47
C SER A 582 10.24 -4.13 -2.51
N VAL A 583 9.54 -3.01 -2.43
CA VAL A 583 9.85 -1.81 -3.23
C VAL A 583 11.30 -1.40 -3.00
N GLY A 584 12.05 -1.22 -4.08
CA GLY A 584 13.47 -0.88 -4.04
C GLY A 584 14.42 -2.07 -4.13
N ASP A 585 13.96 -3.31 -3.94
CA ASP A 585 14.79 -4.51 -4.06
C ASP A 585 15.39 -4.65 -5.46
N THR A 586 16.68 -4.99 -5.53
CA THR A 586 17.44 -4.98 -6.79
C THR A 586 17.77 -6.38 -7.35
N ASP A 587 17.61 -7.44 -6.55
CA ASP A 587 18.00 -8.81 -6.91
C ASP A 587 16.89 -9.81 -6.58
N PHE A 588 16.26 -10.35 -7.62
CA PHE A 588 15.14 -11.27 -7.56
C PHE A 588 15.51 -12.69 -7.97
N ARG A 589 16.79 -12.99 -8.20
CA ARG A 589 17.22 -14.28 -8.74
C ARG A 589 16.87 -15.45 -7.84
N GLY A 590 16.94 -15.30 -6.52
CA GLY A 590 16.53 -16.36 -5.57
C GLY A 590 15.05 -16.71 -5.73
N LEU A 591 14.17 -15.72 -5.64
CA LEU A 591 12.73 -15.87 -5.88
C LEU A 591 12.45 -16.48 -7.26
N LEU A 592 13.12 -15.99 -8.32
CA LEU A 592 12.93 -16.50 -9.67
C LEU A 592 13.47 -17.94 -9.85
N GLU A 593 14.50 -18.34 -9.12
CA GLU A 593 15.00 -19.73 -9.07
C GLU A 593 13.98 -20.68 -8.41
N ASP A 594 13.26 -20.22 -7.40
CA ASP A 594 12.18 -20.98 -6.77
C ASP A 594 10.95 -21.08 -7.69
N ILE A 595 10.54 -19.97 -8.31
CA ILE A 595 9.48 -19.96 -9.33
C ILE A 595 9.83 -20.90 -10.50
N ALA A 596 11.09 -20.93 -10.94
CA ALA A 596 11.52 -21.80 -12.03
C ALA A 596 11.38 -23.30 -11.72
N GLN A 597 11.39 -23.70 -10.44
CA GLN A 597 11.22 -25.09 -10.04
C GLN A 597 9.77 -25.57 -10.19
N GLU A 598 8.81 -24.66 -10.14
CA GLU A 598 7.38 -24.93 -10.24
C GLU A 598 6.84 -24.94 -11.69
N GLU A 599 7.69 -24.58 -12.66
CA GLU A 599 7.38 -24.61 -14.11
C GLU A 599 6.04 -23.90 -14.49
N PRO A 600 5.80 -22.64 -14.09
CA PRO A 600 4.57 -21.93 -14.42
C PRO A 600 4.45 -21.59 -15.92
N ASP A 601 3.23 -21.50 -16.43
CA ASP A 601 2.96 -20.99 -17.79
C ASP A 601 3.17 -19.47 -17.87
N LEU A 602 2.91 -18.74 -16.77
CA LEU A 602 2.97 -17.28 -16.68
C LEU A 602 3.33 -16.83 -15.27
N ILE A 603 4.00 -15.69 -15.16
CA ILE A 603 4.22 -14.94 -13.91
C ILE A 603 3.32 -13.71 -13.95
N TYR A 604 2.44 -13.56 -12.95
CA TYR A 604 1.63 -12.37 -12.75
C TYR A 604 2.23 -11.52 -11.64
N PHE A 605 2.46 -10.24 -11.92
CA PHE A 605 3.10 -9.30 -11.00
C PHE A 605 2.17 -8.13 -10.65
N GLY A 606 1.86 -7.99 -9.36
CA GLY A 606 1.20 -6.81 -8.80
C GLY A 606 2.21 -5.83 -8.21
N GLY A 607 2.48 -4.73 -8.89
CA GLY A 607 3.41 -3.70 -8.42
C GLY A 607 3.79 -2.71 -9.52
N PHE A 608 4.93 -2.04 -9.35
CA PHE A 608 5.34 -0.90 -10.18
C PHE A 608 6.45 -1.21 -11.20
N GLY A 609 6.68 -0.25 -12.10
CA GLY A 609 7.53 -0.42 -13.27
C GLY A 609 8.99 -0.78 -12.99
N ALA A 610 9.58 -0.32 -11.89
CA ALA A 610 11.00 -0.57 -11.60
C ALA A 610 11.25 -2.05 -11.24
N GLU A 611 10.49 -2.59 -10.30
CA GLU A 611 10.52 -3.99 -9.90
C GLU A 611 10.14 -4.90 -11.08
N ALA A 612 9.09 -4.53 -11.83
CA ALA A 612 8.69 -5.27 -13.02
C ALA A 612 9.80 -5.34 -14.08
N ALA A 613 10.53 -4.25 -14.32
CA ALA A 613 11.63 -4.22 -15.27
C ALA A 613 12.79 -5.11 -14.80
N ARG A 614 13.07 -5.15 -13.50
CA ARG A 614 14.08 -6.03 -12.90
C ARG A 614 13.66 -7.50 -12.99
N LEU A 615 12.39 -7.83 -12.71
CA LEU A 615 11.83 -9.18 -12.92
C LEU A 615 11.95 -9.59 -14.39
N ALA A 616 11.55 -8.71 -15.32
CA ALA A 616 11.63 -8.95 -16.75
C ALA A 616 13.06 -9.22 -17.23
N ALA A 617 14.05 -8.51 -16.68
CA ALA A 617 15.45 -8.70 -17.00
C ALA A 617 16.05 -9.97 -16.38
N GLN A 618 15.80 -10.21 -15.08
CA GLN A 618 16.46 -11.27 -14.32
C GLN A 618 15.86 -12.66 -14.58
N ARG A 619 14.63 -12.76 -15.13
CA ARG A 619 14.07 -14.06 -15.57
C ARG A 619 14.97 -14.78 -16.59
N PHE A 620 15.74 -14.03 -17.40
CA PHE A 620 16.71 -14.58 -18.35
C PHE A 620 17.89 -15.27 -17.68
N ASP A 621 18.25 -14.87 -16.45
CA ASP A 621 19.40 -15.43 -15.74
C ASP A 621 19.10 -16.83 -15.18
N VAL A 622 17.81 -17.13 -14.96
CA VAL A 622 17.36 -18.37 -14.30
C VAL A 622 16.63 -19.34 -15.24
N GLY A 623 16.56 -19.04 -16.54
CA GLY A 623 15.95 -19.92 -17.53
C GLY A 623 14.43 -19.72 -17.73
N LEU A 624 13.90 -18.57 -17.32
CA LEU A 624 12.49 -18.19 -17.45
C LEU A 624 12.25 -17.21 -18.62
N GLU A 625 13.18 -17.09 -19.58
CA GLU A 625 13.05 -16.16 -20.72
C GLU A 625 11.83 -16.40 -21.62
N ASP A 626 11.33 -17.63 -21.66
CA ASP A 626 10.16 -18.03 -22.46
C ASP A 626 8.85 -17.96 -21.65
N VAL A 627 8.92 -17.68 -20.33
CA VAL A 627 7.73 -17.56 -19.48
C VAL A 627 7.18 -16.14 -19.58
N THR A 628 5.90 -16.04 -19.93
CA THR A 628 5.21 -14.75 -20.02
C THR A 628 5.19 -14.06 -18.67
N LEU A 629 5.52 -12.78 -18.66
CA LEU A 629 5.34 -11.91 -17.49
C LEU A 629 4.18 -10.97 -17.82
N MET A 630 3.24 -10.83 -16.89
CA MET A 630 2.14 -9.89 -16.99
C MET A 630 2.03 -9.07 -15.71
N GLY A 631 1.89 -7.76 -15.84
CA GLY A 631 1.50 -6.89 -14.75
C GLY A 631 0.20 -6.14 -15.05
N ALA A 632 -0.04 -5.08 -14.29
CA ALA A 632 -1.20 -4.22 -14.44
C ALA A 632 -0.80 -2.76 -14.68
N ASP A 633 -1.69 -1.83 -14.34
CA ASP A 633 -1.57 -0.41 -14.67
C ASP A 633 -0.30 0.21 -14.08
N GLY A 634 0.17 -0.26 -12.92
CA GLY A 634 1.40 0.18 -12.27
C GLY A 634 2.68 -0.06 -13.09
N ILE A 635 2.67 -0.99 -14.05
CA ILE A 635 3.82 -1.24 -14.94
C ILE A 635 3.65 -0.59 -16.33
N ARG A 636 2.48 0.00 -16.62
CA ARG A 636 2.18 0.60 -17.92
C ARG A 636 2.78 1.99 -18.03
N THR A 637 4.10 2.06 -17.94
CA THR A 637 4.86 3.31 -17.92
C THR A 637 5.99 3.34 -18.95
N SER A 638 6.33 4.55 -19.39
CA SER A 638 7.51 4.78 -20.25
C SER A 638 8.82 4.35 -19.59
N GLU A 639 8.93 4.48 -18.27
CA GLU A 639 10.11 4.06 -17.50
C GLU A 639 10.28 2.54 -17.49
N PHE A 640 9.20 1.76 -17.35
CA PHE A 640 9.28 0.31 -17.48
C PHE A 640 9.88 -0.09 -18.84
N LEU A 641 9.46 0.56 -19.93
CA LEU A 641 10.00 0.32 -21.27
C LEU A 641 11.49 0.67 -21.35
N GLU A 642 11.90 1.80 -20.76
CA GLU A 642 13.30 2.22 -20.73
C GLU A 642 14.19 1.26 -19.93
N LEU A 643 13.76 0.92 -18.71
CA LEU A 643 14.52 0.07 -17.79
C LEU A 643 14.59 -1.39 -18.25
N SER A 644 13.47 -1.92 -18.77
CA SER A 644 13.39 -3.30 -19.23
C SER A 644 14.02 -3.50 -20.60
N ALA A 645 14.13 -2.47 -21.44
CA ALA A 645 14.69 -2.53 -22.78
C ALA A 645 14.24 -3.79 -23.55
N SER A 646 15.19 -4.59 -24.08
CA SER A 646 14.84 -5.81 -24.83
C SER A 646 14.24 -6.92 -23.96
N SER A 647 14.42 -6.90 -22.64
CA SER A 647 13.83 -7.91 -21.75
C SER A 647 12.36 -7.65 -21.45
N GLY A 648 11.85 -6.44 -21.72
CA GLY A 648 10.44 -6.10 -21.64
C GLY A 648 9.61 -6.62 -22.82
N GLU A 649 10.23 -7.04 -23.93
CA GLU A 649 9.51 -7.55 -25.09
C GLU A 649 8.62 -8.74 -24.72
N GLY A 650 7.36 -8.72 -25.15
CA GLY A 650 6.37 -9.75 -24.84
C GLY A 650 5.82 -9.72 -23.42
N VAL A 651 6.18 -8.72 -22.60
CA VAL A 651 5.51 -8.47 -21.31
C VAL A 651 4.13 -7.88 -21.56
N TYR A 652 3.13 -8.39 -20.85
CA TYR A 652 1.77 -7.88 -20.90
C TYR A 652 1.49 -6.91 -19.75
N ALA A 653 0.63 -5.92 -19.98
CA ALA A 653 0.10 -5.05 -18.94
C ALA A 653 -1.40 -4.81 -19.16
N SER A 654 -2.20 -4.99 -18.13
CA SER A 654 -3.59 -4.50 -18.08
C SER A 654 -3.62 -3.06 -17.58
N ALA A 655 -4.54 -2.21 -18.06
CA ALA A 655 -4.78 -0.89 -17.48
C ALA A 655 -6.15 -0.36 -17.93
N PRO A 656 -6.74 0.62 -17.21
CA PRO A 656 -7.89 1.37 -17.71
C PRO A 656 -7.62 1.93 -19.11
N ILE A 657 -8.55 1.71 -20.04
CA ILE A 657 -8.50 2.27 -21.39
C ILE A 657 -9.74 3.14 -21.64
N PRO A 658 -9.56 4.44 -21.94
CA PRO A 658 -10.68 5.30 -22.29
C PRO A 658 -11.29 4.88 -23.63
N ALA A 659 -12.59 5.08 -23.78
CA ALA A 659 -13.26 4.85 -25.06
C ALA A 659 -12.72 5.84 -26.12
N SER A 660 -12.45 5.35 -27.33
CA SER A 660 -12.02 6.20 -28.44
C SER A 660 -13.07 7.28 -28.75
N SER A 661 -12.62 8.54 -28.82
CA SER A 661 -13.46 9.70 -29.12
C SER A 661 -12.62 10.81 -29.77
N GLU A 662 -13.28 11.71 -30.52
CA GLU A 662 -12.62 12.90 -31.09
C GLU A 662 -12.03 13.81 -29.99
N ALA A 663 -12.69 13.87 -28.83
CA ALA A 663 -12.19 14.64 -27.68
C ALA A 663 -10.90 14.05 -27.11
N LEU A 664 -10.79 12.72 -27.06
CA LEU A 664 -9.57 12.03 -26.64
C LEU A 664 -8.44 12.26 -27.66
N ASP A 665 -8.72 12.16 -28.95
CA ASP A 665 -7.73 12.39 -30.02
C ASP A 665 -7.17 13.83 -29.97
N ASP A 666 -8.06 14.81 -29.79
CA ASP A 666 -7.68 16.22 -29.64
C ASP A 666 -6.86 16.44 -28.36
N PHE A 667 -7.27 15.81 -27.25
CA PHE A 667 -6.54 15.86 -25.98
C PHE A 667 -5.11 15.30 -26.14
N LEU A 668 -4.95 14.11 -26.72
CA LEU A 668 -3.64 13.46 -26.89
C LEU A 668 -2.74 14.24 -27.86
N THR A 669 -3.32 14.81 -28.93
CA THR A 669 -2.59 15.70 -29.84
C THR A 669 -2.03 16.90 -29.10
N ARG A 670 -2.86 17.57 -28.29
CA ARG A 670 -2.42 18.72 -27.49
C ARG A 670 -1.41 18.32 -26.42
N TYR A 671 -1.59 17.17 -25.78
CA TYR A 671 -0.64 16.66 -24.81
C TYR A 671 0.76 16.57 -25.43
N LEU A 672 0.86 15.94 -26.60
CA LEU A 672 2.12 15.83 -27.35
C LEU A 672 2.67 17.20 -27.78
N GLU A 673 1.82 18.14 -28.21
CA GLU A 673 2.25 19.50 -28.55
C GLU A 673 2.79 20.28 -27.35
N THR A 674 2.21 20.06 -26.16
CA THR A 674 2.51 20.79 -24.93
C THR A 674 3.77 20.27 -24.26
N TYR A 675 3.89 18.95 -24.12
CA TYR A 675 4.97 18.32 -23.37
C TYR A 675 6.09 17.75 -24.26
N GLY A 676 5.84 17.61 -25.57
CA GLY A 676 6.83 17.11 -26.52
C GLY A 676 7.04 15.59 -26.49
N GLU A 677 6.23 14.88 -25.73
CA GLU A 677 6.23 13.43 -25.56
C GLU A 677 4.80 12.92 -25.37
N GLU A 678 4.60 11.62 -25.63
CA GLU A 678 3.34 10.94 -25.32
C GLU A 678 3.16 10.80 -23.80
N PRO A 679 1.93 10.54 -23.31
CA PRO A 679 1.69 10.34 -21.89
C PRO A 679 2.60 9.23 -21.32
N PRO A 680 3.33 9.49 -20.21
CA PRO A 680 4.25 8.51 -19.65
C PRO A 680 3.53 7.39 -18.89
N ALA A 681 2.22 7.50 -18.65
CA ALA A 681 1.35 6.51 -18.03
C ALA A 681 -0.12 6.63 -18.51
N ALA A 682 -1.05 5.94 -17.83
CA ALA A 682 -2.43 5.74 -18.27
C ALA A 682 -3.50 6.57 -17.51
N PHE A 683 -3.12 7.47 -16.59
CA PHE A 683 -4.05 8.13 -15.66
C PHE A 683 -4.35 9.61 -15.96
N HIS A 684 -3.69 10.20 -16.94
CA HIS A 684 -3.88 11.61 -17.33
C HIS A 684 -5.33 11.95 -17.70
N THR A 685 -6.06 11.03 -18.34
CA THR A 685 -7.50 11.26 -18.65
C THR A 685 -8.37 11.20 -17.40
N ASN A 686 -8.10 10.28 -16.47
CA ASN A 686 -8.78 10.19 -15.18
C ASN A 686 -8.53 11.45 -14.34
N ALA A 687 -7.31 11.97 -14.33
CA ALA A 687 -6.95 13.22 -13.65
C ALA A 687 -7.63 14.44 -14.29
N TYR A 688 -7.70 14.48 -15.62
CA TYR A 688 -8.41 15.51 -16.35
C TYR A 688 -9.91 15.53 -15.99
N ASP A 689 -10.55 14.35 -15.96
CA ASP A 689 -11.97 14.22 -15.62
C ASP A 689 -12.22 14.54 -14.13
N ALA A 690 -11.41 14.01 -13.22
CA ALA A 690 -11.50 14.32 -11.79
C ALA A 690 -11.44 15.83 -11.51
N THR A 691 -10.54 16.53 -12.21
CA THR A 691 -10.42 17.98 -12.13
C THR A 691 -11.69 18.67 -12.62
N ASN A 692 -12.18 18.29 -13.82
CA ASN A 692 -13.38 18.90 -14.38
C ASN A 692 -14.64 18.63 -13.54
N ILE A 693 -14.76 17.46 -12.90
CA ILE A 693 -15.84 17.15 -11.96
C ILE A 693 -15.82 18.13 -10.78
N PHE A 694 -14.64 18.45 -10.22
CA PHE A 694 -14.54 19.47 -9.18
C PHE A 694 -14.94 20.86 -9.68
N LEU A 695 -14.48 21.27 -10.86
CA LEU A 695 -14.85 22.57 -11.44
C LEU A 695 -16.37 22.68 -11.64
N ASP A 696 -17.00 21.65 -12.18
CA ASP A 696 -18.45 21.61 -12.39
C ASP A 696 -19.22 21.57 -11.06
N GLY A 697 -18.70 20.84 -10.07
CA GLY A 697 -19.27 20.80 -8.72
C GLY A 697 -19.23 22.17 -8.05
N ILE A 698 -18.11 22.87 -8.13
CA ILE A 698 -17.95 24.23 -7.59
C ILE A 698 -18.90 25.21 -8.28
N GLU A 699 -19.05 25.14 -9.60
CA GLU A 699 -20.01 25.96 -10.34
C GLU A 699 -21.47 25.64 -9.97
N ALA A 700 -21.76 24.37 -9.67
CA ALA A 700 -23.11 23.92 -9.32
C ALA A 700 -23.54 24.33 -7.90
N VAL A 701 -22.63 24.26 -6.92
CA VAL A 701 -22.95 24.49 -5.50
C VAL A 701 -22.51 25.86 -4.99
N GLY A 702 -21.58 26.52 -5.66
CA GLY A 702 -21.02 27.80 -5.27
C GLY A 702 -22.05 28.94 -5.29
N THR A 703 -21.95 29.84 -4.32
CA THR A 703 -22.80 31.03 -4.21
C THR A 703 -21.98 32.29 -3.99
N LEU A 704 -22.53 33.44 -4.40
CA LEU A 704 -21.91 34.74 -4.12
C LEU A 704 -22.46 35.33 -2.83
N THR A 705 -21.57 35.79 -1.96
CA THR A 705 -21.91 36.62 -0.80
C THR A 705 -22.32 38.04 -1.23
N GLU A 706 -22.81 38.85 -0.29
CA GLU A 706 -23.14 40.27 -0.57
C GLU A 706 -21.91 41.09 -1.00
N ASP A 707 -20.72 40.71 -0.56
CA ASP A 707 -19.46 41.37 -0.87
C ASP A 707 -18.83 40.91 -2.21
N GLY A 708 -19.42 39.88 -2.83
CA GLY A 708 -18.96 39.31 -4.10
C GLY A 708 -17.99 38.14 -3.95
N ASP A 709 -17.68 37.73 -2.71
CA ASP A 709 -16.86 36.56 -2.42
C ASP A 709 -17.62 35.27 -2.79
N LEU A 710 -16.89 34.26 -3.24
CA LEU A 710 -17.41 32.92 -3.50
C LEU A 710 -17.50 32.16 -2.19
N ALA A 711 -18.65 31.53 -1.94
CA ALA A 711 -18.88 30.65 -0.82
C ALA A 711 -19.24 29.25 -1.33
N VAL A 712 -18.46 28.24 -0.96
CA VAL A 712 -18.63 26.83 -1.35
C VAL A 712 -18.86 26.00 -0.09
N ASP A 713 -19.97 25.27 -0.06
CA ASP A 713 -20.25 24.29 0.99
C ASP A 713 -19.55 22.97 0.61
N ARG A 714 -18.56 22.55 1.40
CA ARG A 714 -17.80 21.31 1.15
C ARG A 714 -18.67 20.07 1.16
N MET A 715 -19.69 20.03 2.02
CA MET A 715 -20.63 18.91 2.06
C MET A 715 -21.50 18.88 0.80
N ALA A 716 -21.93 20.03 0.30
CA ALA A 716 -22.67 20.10 -0.96
C ALA A 716 -21.80 19.67 -2.16
N LEU A 717 -20.51 20.01 -2.14
CA LEU A 717 -19.56 19.55 -3.15
C LEU A 717 -19.38 18.03 -3.09
N ALA A 718 -19.23 17.45 -1.89
CA ALA A 718 -19.20 16.00 -1.69
C ALA A 718 -20.46 15.32 -2.26
N GLU A 719 -21.64 15.87 -1.94
CA GLU A 719 -22.93 15.38 -2.44
C GLU A 719 -23.03 15.48 -3.96
N TYR A 720 -22.47 16.52 -4.58
CA TYR A 720 -22.41 16.66 -6.03
C TYR A 720 -21.60 15.51 -6.66
N VAL A 721 -20.40 15.26 -6.14
CA VAL A 721 -19.52 14.18 -6.63
C VAL A 721 -20.19 12.82 -6.45
N ARG A 722 -20.77 12.56 -5.28
CA ARG A 722 -21.48 11.29 -4.97
C ARG A 722 -22.78 11.10 -5.74
N ALA A 723 -23.33 12.15 -6.33
CA ALA A 723 -24.54 12.11 -7.14
C ALA A 723 -24.27 12.24 -8.64
N LEU A 724 -23.00 12.13 -9.07
CA LEU A 724 -22.61 12.24 -10.47
C LEU A 724 -23.37 11.22 -11.31
N ALA A 725 -24.04 11.66 -12.37
CA ALA A 725 -24.81 10.79 -13.23
C ALA A 725 -24.80 11.29 -14.67
N GLY A 726 -24.39 10.43 -15.59
CA GLY A 726 -24.31 10.73 -17.00
C GLY A 726 -23.28 11.80 -17.34
N TYR A 727 -22.17 11.84 -16.60
CA TYR A 727 -21.08 12.79 -16.85
C TYR A 727 -20.25 12.29 -18.03
N GLU A 728 -20.11 13.11 -19.08
CA GLU A 728 -19.34 12.79 -20.28
C GLU A 728 -17.92 13.33 -20.13
N GLY A 729 -16.99 12.46 -19.71
CA GLY A 729 -15.56 12.76 -19.58
C GLY A 729 -14.72 12.18 -20.72
N LEU A 730 -13.40 12.40 -20.67
CA LEU A 730 -12.43 11.77 -21.57
C LEU A 730 -12.32 10.26 -21.35
N THR A 731 -12.52 9.79 -20.12
CA THR A 731 -12.52 8.36 -19.76
C THR A 731 -13.80 7.64 -20.19
N GLY A 732 -14.83 8.39 -20.57
CA GLY A 732 -16.14 7.89 -20.99
C GLY A 732 -17.28 8.39 -20.11
N LEU A 733 -18.29 7.55 -19.91
CA LEU A 733 -19.49 7.92 -19.15
C LEU A 733 -19.33 7.62 -17.65
N LEU A 734 -19.16 8.66 -16.85
CA LEU A 734 -18.99 8.55 -15.40
C LEU A 734 -20.33 8.68 -14.66
N ASN A 735 -20.60 7.72 -13.78
CA ASN A 735 -21.74 7.66 -12.88
C ASN A 735 -21.23 7.22 -11.50
N ALA A 736 -21.56 7.99 -10.47
CA ALA A 736 -21.35 7.60 -9.10
C ALA A 736 -22.43 6.58 -8.69
N ASP A 737 -22.03 5.53 -8.00
CA ASP A 737 -22.93 4.53 -7.41
C ASP A 737 -23.34 4.88 -5.95
N GLY A 738 -22.69 5.90 -5.38
CA GLY A 738 -22.86 6.35 -4.01
C GLY A 738 -21.82 5.81 -3.01
N SER A 739 -21.04 4.79 -3.37
CA SER A 739 -19.93 4.22 -2.56
C SER A 739 -18.63 5.01 -2.68
N GLY A 740 -18.52 5.83 -3.73
CA GLY A 740 -17.29 6.56 -4.07
C GLY A 740 -16.67 6.03 -5.36
N GLU A 741 -17.19 4.90 -5.87
CA GLU A 741 -16.94 4.48 -7.24
C GLU A 741 -17.62 5.43 -8.21
N THR A 742 -16.87 5.92 -9.19
CA THR A 742 -17.42 6.54 -10.39
C THR A 742 -17.07 5.64 -11.58
N SER A 743 -18.07 5.32 -12.43
CA SER A 743 -18.06 4.24 -13.43
C SER A 743 -16.70 3.74 -13.94
N VAL A 744 -16.65 2.41 -14.11
CA VAL A 744 -15.65 1.61 -14.84
C VAL A 744 -15.34 2.11 -16.26
N SER A 745 -14.08 2.43 -16.53
CA SER A 745 -13.52 2.31 -17.87
C SER A 745 -13.28 0.83 -18.18
N ASP A 746 -13.34 0.48 -19.47
CA ASP A 746 -12.89 -0.84 -19.93
C ASP A 746 -11.41 -1.03 -19.56
N ILE A 747 -10.96 -2.27 -19.48
CA ILE A 747 -9.55 -2.62 -19.22
C ILE A 747 -8.88 -3.02 -20.54
N GLY A 748 -7.87 -2.28 -20.96
CA GLY A 748 -7.03 -2.61 -22.11
C GLY A 748 -5.90 -3.55 -21.70
N PHE A 749 -5.70 -4.62 -22.47
CA PHE A 749 -4.54 -5.49 -22.36
C PHE A 749 -3.55 -5.15 -23.46
N ALA A 750 -2.38 -4.66 -23.07
CA ALA A 750 -1.29 -4.37 -23.99
C ALA A 750 -0.14 -5.35 -23.85
N ILE A 751 0.57 -5.56 -24.94
CA ILE A 751 1.83 -6.29 -25.00
C ILE A 751 2.93 -5.31 -25.38
N VAL A 752 4.14 -5.48 -24.84
CA VAL A 752 5.31 -4.77 -25.35
C VAL A 752 5.75 -5.39 -26.66
N GLU A 753 5.61 -4.63 -27.74
CA GLU A 753 6.09 -4.98 -29.08
C GLU A 753 6.93 -3.82 -29.65
N GLU A 754 8.11 -4.15 -30.17
CA GLU A 754 9.05 -3.16 -30.73
C GLU A 754 9.43 -2.03 -29.74
N GLY A 755 9.36 -2.32 -28.43
CA GLY A 755 9.66 -1.37 -27.36
C GLY A 755 8.52 -0.42 -26.99
N GLU A 756 7.29 -0.67 -27.45
CA GLU A 756 6.10 0.13 -27.15
C GLU A 756 4.98 -0.77 -26.61
N PHE A 757 4.12 -0.23 -25.73
CA PHE A 757 2.90 -0.93 -25.32
C PHE A 757 1.84 -0.84 -26.42
N VAL A 758 1.53 -1.98 -27.04
CA VAL A 758 0.50 -2.11 -28.07
C VAL A 758 -0.73 -2.78 -27.47
N SER A 759 -1.84 -2.04 -27.34
CA SER A 759 -3.11 -2.60 -26.87
C SER A 759 -3.67 -3.60 -27.88
N VAL A 760 -3.90 -4.84 -27.44
CA VAL A 760 -4.32 -5.97 -28.29
C VAL A 760 -5.71 -6.49 -27.95
N PHE A 761 -6.14 -6.36 -26.70
CA PHE A 761 -7.48 -6.74 -26.24
C PHE A 761 -8.08 -5.67 -25.34
N VAL A 762 -9.41 -5.69 -25.23
CA VAL A 762 -10.18 -4.89 -24.28
C VAL A 762 -11.13 -5.82 -23.52
N GLY A 763 -11.18 -5.65 -22.21
CA GLY A 763 -12.04 -6.37 -21.28
C GLY A 763 -13.07 -5.46 -20.66
N ALA A 764 -14.30 -5.95 -20.53
CA ALA A 764 -15.38 -5.25 -19.84
C ALA A 764 -16.27 -6.26 -19.09
N ILE A 765 -16.92 -5.80 -18.03
CA ILE A 765 -17.99 -6.57 -17.37
C ILE A 765 -19.33 -6.20 -18.02
N VAL A 766 -19.96 -7.15 -18.71
CA VAL A 766 -21.23 -6.96 -19.41
C VAL A 766 -22.27 -7.91 -18.82
N ASP A 767 -23.35 -7.36 -18.28
CA ASP A 767 -24.42 -8.13 -17.62
C ASP A 767 -23.91 -9.07 -16.49
N GLY A 768 -22.82 -8.68 -15.82
CA GLY A 768 -22.20 -9.45 -14.74
C GLY A 768 -21.23 -10.54 -15.20
N GLU A 769 -20.98 -10.66 -16.51
CA GLU A 769 -20.01 -11.60 -17.08
C GLU A 769 -18.80 -10.82 -17.61
N ALA A 770 -17.60 -11.38 -17.40
CA ALA A 770 -16.39 -10.86 -18.00
C ALA A 770 -16.34 -11.16 -19.50
N VAL A 771 -16.07 -10.14 -20.31
CA VAL A 771 -15.99 -10.25 -21.76
C VAL A 771 -14.67 -9.67 -22.22
N ILE A 772 -13.81 -10.52 -22.79
CA ILE A 772 -12.56 -10.12 -23.44
C ILE A 772 -12.76 -10.11 -24.96
N SER A 773 -12.38 -9.01 -25.61
CA SER A 773 -12.53 -8.81 -27.06
C SER A 773 -11.21 -8.32 -27.67
N PRO A 774 -10.80 -8.84 -28.84
CA PRO A 774 -9.65 -8.30 -29.54
C PRO A 774 -9.94 -6.88 -30.04
N ILE A 775 -8.94 -6.00 -29.97
CA ILE A 775 -9.00 -4.70 -30.61
C ILE A 775 -8.73 -4.94 -32.10
N GLU A 776 -9.73 -4.72 -32.96
CA GLU A 776 -9.55 -4.84 -34.40
C GLU A 776 -8.64 -3.69 -34.89
N ASP A 777 -7.56 -4.01 -35.61
CA ASP A 777 -6.69 -3.03 -36.29
C ASP A 777 -7.55 -2.03 -37.08
N THR A 778 -7.74 -0.83 -36.54
CA THR A 778 -8.20 0.30 -37.35
C THR A 778 -6.98 0.87 -38.07
N GLU A 779 -6.81 0.46 -39.33
CA GLU A 779 -5.79 0.95 -40.28
C GLU A 779 -5.56 2.47 -40.27
#